data_AF-A0AAQ4P9V5-F1
#
_entry.id   AF-A0AAQ4P9V5-F1
#
_cell.length_a   1.000
_cell.length_b   1.000
_cell.length_c   1.000
_cell.angle_alpha   90.00
_cell.angle_beta   90.00
_cell.angle_gamma   90.00
#
_symmetry.space_group_name_H-M   'P 1'
#
loop_
_entity.id
_entity.type
_entity.pdbx_description
1 polymer ?
#
loop_
_entity_poly.entity_id
_entity_poly.type
_entity_poly.pdbx_seq_one_letter_code
_entity_poly.pdbx_strand_id
1 'polypeptide(L)'
;MADPAPDDSKFLFLDNDFRNSGVAQADWSAKKMVWVASEKEGFEAASVKEEKGDELLVELSNGQKVTVNKDDIQKMNPPKFSKVEDMAALTFLNEASVLQNLRERYFSSLIYTYSGLFCVVVNPYKMLPIYSEKIIEMYKGKKRHEVPPHIYSITDNAYRNMMQDREDQSILCTGESGAGKTENTKKVIQYLAVVASSHKGKKDNPGELEKQLLQANPILEAFGNAKTIKNDNSSRFGKFIKLNFDVTGYLVGANIDTYLLEKSRCIRQGNTERAFHIFYYMVAGAKDKLKEELLLEDFSSYRFLVAGHVEISGQEDDEMFIETLEAMEIMGFTEEERIGTSMMKVVSTVLQLGNVKFEKERNSEQATMPDNTAAQKVCHLQGINVTDFTRAILTPRIKVGREVVQKAQTKQQADFAVEALAKAMYERLFRWILARVNKTLDKSKRQSCSFLGILDIAGFEIFEDNSFEQLCINYTNERLQQLFNHTMFILEQEEYKREGIEWNFIDFGLDLLPCIELIERPNNPPGILALLDEECWFPKATDVSFVDKLLNTHTGHVKFSKPKQHKDKLMFTVMHYAGKVDYNAASWLTKNMDPLNDNVTALLNTSSSNFIQDLWKDGDTWTWTPTCTASVRVRCSSGPESWLSWRRRGTSN
;
A
#
# COMPACT_ATOMS: atom_id res chain seq x y z
N MET A 1 -7.92 -16.80 36.73
CA MET A 1 -8.75 -16.07 35.74
C MET A 1 -9.05 -14.73 36.36
N ALA A 2 -8.35 -13.68 35.92
CA ALA A 2 -8.76 -12.32 36.28
C ALA A 2 -9.71 -11.87 35.17
N ASP A 3 -10.99 -11.72 35.49
CA ASP A 3 -11.96 -11.18 34.55
C ASP A 3 -11.47 -9.82 34.04
N PRO A 4 -11.72 -9.50 32.75
CA PRO A 4 -11.51 -8.15 32.27
C PRO A 4 -12.30 -7.15 33.13
N ALA A 5 -11.82 -5.90 33.24
CA ALA A 5 -12.63 -4.90 33.92
C ALA A 5 -13.97 -4.76 33.16
N PRO A 6 -15.12 -4.61 33.85
CA PRO A 6 -16.44 -4.76 33.23
C PRO A 6 -16.69 -3.90 31.99
N ASP A 7 -16.04 -2.74 31.88
CA ASP A 7 -16.24 -1.81 30.75
C ASP A 7 -15.41 -2.14 29.51
N ASP A 8 -14.21 -2.71 29.64
CA ASP A 8 -13.35 -3.01 28.47
C ASP A 8 -13.80 -4.28 27.74
N SER A 9 -14.46 -5.21 28.45
CA SER A 9 -14.94 -6.48 27.89
C SER A 9 -16.02 -6.31 26.81
N LYS A 10 -16.82 -5.24 26.89
CA LYS A 10 -17.94 -4.96 25.99
C LYS A 10 -17.52 -4.73 24.53
N PHE A 11 -16.26 -4.38 24.30
CA PHE A 11 -15.70 -4.11 22.97
C PHE A 11 -15.17 -5.37 22.27
N LEU A 12 -15.20 -6.53 22.93
CA LEU A 12 -14.79 -7.82 22.35
C LEU A 12 -15.85 -8.91 22.54
N PHE A 13 -16.53 -8.90 23.68
CA PHE A 13 -17.56 -9.89 24.02
C PHE A 13 -18.95 -9.32 23.78
N LEU A 14 -19.86 -10.19 23.35
CA LEU A 14 -21.26 -9.85 23.27
C LEU A 14 -21.83 -9.78 24.69
N ASP A 15 -22.47 -8.66 25.03
CA ASP A 15 -23.43 -8.66 26.12
C ASP A 15 -24.54 -9.66 25.74
N ASN A 16 -24.92 -10.54 26.67
CA ASN A 16 -26.00 -11.51 26.46
C ASN A 16 -27.31 -10.75 26.13
N ASP A 17 -27.55 -10.52 24.85
CA ASP A 17 -28.65 -9.72 24.35
C ASP A 17 -29.99 -10.46 24.61
N PHE A 18 -30.94 -9.77 25.25
CA PHE A 18 -32.33 -10.20 25.46
C PHE A 18 -33.09 -10.55 24.14
N ARG A 19 -32.47 -10.31 22.97
CA ARG A 19 -33.00 -10.61 21.63
C ARG A 19 -33.06 -12.11 21.31
N ASN A 20 -32.41 -12.96 22.09
CA ASN A 20 -32.56 -14.42 22.05
C ASN A 20 -33.79 -14.94 22.82
N SER A 21 -34.77 -14.08 23.09
CA SER A 21 -36.04 -14.51 23.70
C SER A 21 -36.89 -15.31 22.70
N GLY A 22 -37.64 -16.30 23.19
CA GLY A 22 -38.57 -17.09 22.36
C GLY A 22 -39.62 -16.24 21.64
N VAL A 23 -39.85 -15.00 22.09
CA VAL A 23 -40.76 -14.02 21.49
C VAL A 23 -40.24 -13.53 20.14
N ALA A 24 -38.95 -13.21 20.01
CA ALA A 24 -38.36 -12.77 18.75
C ALA A 24 -38.37 -13.89 17.70
N GLN A 25 -38.12 -15.13 18.12
CA GLN A 25 -38.18 -16.30 17.25
C GLN A 25 -39.61 -16.59 16.76
N ALA A 26 -40.61 -16.42 17.63
CA ALA A 26 -42.02 -16.55 17.27
C ALA A 26 -42.47 -15.46 16.29
N ASP A 27 -42.06 -14.20 16.51
CA ASP A 27 -42.40 -13.07 15.64
C ASP A 27 -41.75 -13.20 14.25
N TRP A 28 -40.48 -13.63 14.18
CA TRP A 28 -39.78 -13.90 12.92
C TRP A 28 -40.49 -14.97 12.10
N SER A 29 -40.89 -16.07 12.75
CA SER A 29 -41.56 -17.20 12.09
C SER A 29 -42.97 -16.81 11.60
N ALA A 30 -43.69 -16.01 12.39
CA ALA A 30 -45.05 -15.58 12.05
C ALA A 30 -45.09 -14.60 10.87
N LYS A 31 -44.06 -13.74 10.72
CA LYS A 31 -44.06 -12.65 9.73
C LYS A 31 -43.40 -12.98 8.39
N LYS A 32 -42.84 -14.18 8.21
CA LYS A 32 -42.10 -14.58 6.99
C LYS A 32 -41.13 -13.48 6.54
N MET A 33 -40.22 -13.11 7.42
CA MET A 33 -39.32 -11.98 7.20
C MET A 33 -38.32 -12.24 6.06
N VAL A 34 -38.09 -11.23 5.22
CA VAL A 34 -37.16 -11.21 4.09
C VAL A 34 -36.40 -9.89 4.06
N TRP A 35 -35.32 -9.84 3.28
CA TRP A 35 -34.59 -8.63 2.94
C TRP A 35 -34.98 -8.16 1.54
N VAL A 36 -35.12 -6.84 1.38
CA VAL A 36 -35.35 -6.17 0.09
C VAL A 36 -34.36 -5.04 -0.12
N ALA A 37 -34.06 -4.73 -1.38
CA ALA A 37 -33.15 -3.65 -1.74
C ALA A 37 -33.67 -2.28 -1.27
N SER A 38 -32.77 -1.44 -0.75
CA SER A 38 -33.04 -0.08 -0.29
C SER A 38 -31.97 0.86 -0.79
N GLU A 39 -32.37 1.97 -1.44
CA GLU A 39 -31.42 2.97 -1.94
C GLU A 39 -30.63 3.66 -0.81
N LYS A 40 -31.17 3.68 0.42
CA LYS A 40 -30.54 4.35 1.57
C LYS A 40 -29.76 3.40 2.45
N GLU A 41 -30.34 2.24 2.76
CA GLU A 41 -29.79 1.30 3.75
C GLU A 41 -29.07 0.11 3.08
N GLY A 42 -29.02 0.06 1.74
CA GLY A 42 -28.60 -1.10 0.95
C GLY A 42 -29.67 -2.19 0.95
N PHE A 43 -30.00 -2.72 2.14
CA PHE A 43 -31.08 -3.67 2.35
C PHE A 43 -31.90 -3.33 3.60
N GLU A 44 -33.21 -3.55 3.52
CA GLU A 44 -34.14 -3.35 4.64
C GLU A 44 -35.02 -4.58 4.88
N ALA A 45 -35.49 -4.71 6.12
CA ALA A 45 -36.30 -5.84 6.55
C ALA A 45 -37.76 -5.65 6.13
N ALA A 46 -38.35 -6.69 5.53
CA ALA A 46 -39.73 -6.69 5.08
C ALA A 46 -40.44 -8.00 5.42
N SER A 47 -41.77 -7.95 5.50
CA SER A 47 -42.65 -9.11 5.76
C SER A 47 -43.46 -9.42 4.51
N VAL A 48 -43.42 -10.66 4.04
CA VAL A 48 -44.22 -11.09 2.88
C VAL A 48 -45.70 -11.19 3.26
N LYS A 49 -46.58 -10.52 2.50
CA LYS A 49 -48.03 -10.51 2.72
C LYS A 49 -48.81 -11.34 1.71
N GLU A 50 -48.54 -11.13 0.42
CA GLU A 50 -49.21 -11.84 -0.67
C GLU A 50 -48.19 -12.25 -1.73
N GLU A 51 -48.42 -13.41 -2.35
CA GLU A 51 -47.63 -13.92 -3.47
C GLU A 51 -48.53 -13.99 -4.70
N LYS A 52 -48.17 -13.24 -5.75
CA LYS A 52 -48.92 -13.09 -7.00
C LYS A 52 -48.03 -13.45 -8.18
N GLY A 53 -47.88 -14.74 -8.45
CA GLY A 53 -47.01 -15.24 -9.52
C GLY A 53 -45.54 -14.94 -9.22
N ASP A 54 -44.88 -14.18 -10.10
CA ASP A 54 -43.48 -13.76 -9.96
C ASP A 54 -43.28 -12.50 -9.09
N GLU A 55 -44.38 -11.88 -8.64
CA GLU A 55 -44.33 -10.69 -7.79
C GLU A 55 -44.83 -10.98 -6.37
N LEU A 56 -44.17 -10.37 -5.39
CA LEU A 56 -44.47 -10.45 -3.97
C LEU A 56 -44.89 -9.09 -3.44
N LEU A 57 -46.02 -9.03 -2.74
CA LEU A 57 -46.40 -7.85 -1.95
C LEU A 57 -45.74 -7.96 -0.58
N VAL A 58 -44.77 -7.09 -0.31
CA VAL A 58 -44.02 -7.02 0.95
C VAL A 58 -44.41 -5.77 1.74
N GLU A 59 -44.41 -5.87 3.07
CA GLU A 59 -44.56 -4.74 3.98
C GLU A 59 -43.23 -4.44 4.66
N LEU A 60 -42.71 -3.24 4.42
CA LEU A 60 -41.46 -2.74 5.00
C LEU A 60 -41.62 -2.43 6.50
N SER A 61 -40.52 -2.29 7.22
CA SER A 61 -40.53 -1.92 8.65
C SER A 61 -41.20 -0.58 8.96
N ASN A 62 -41.31 0.32 7.98
CA ASN A 62 -42.01 1.59 8.10
C ASN A 62 -43.55 1.48 7.87
N GLY A 63 -44.07 0.27 7.62
CA GLY A 63 -45.47 0.00 7.33
C GLY A 63 -45.88 0.22 5.86
N GLN A 64 -44.95 0.65 4.99
CA GLN A 64 -45.21 0.83 3.56
C GLN A 64 -45.27 -0.53 2.86
N LYS A 65 -46.25 -0.69 1.97
CA LYS A 65 -46.39 -1.89 1.14
C LYS A 65 -45.80 -1.64 -0.24
N VAL A 66 -44.89 -2.51 -0.67
CA VAL A 66 -44.19 -2.44 -1.94
C VAL A 66 -44.34 -3.79 -2.65
N THR A 67 -44.43 -3.76 -3.99
CA THR A 67 -44.42 -4.98 -4.80
C THR A 67 -43.02 -5.16 -5.36
N VAL A 68 -42.42 -6.32 -5.12
CA VAL A 68 -41.05 -6.66 -5.54
C VAL A 68 -41.05 -7.98 -6.30
N ASN A 69 -40.09 -8.20 -7.20
CA ASN A 69 -39.93 -9.48 -7.84
C ASN A 69 -39.49 -10.54 -6.81
N LYS A 70 -39.92 -11.78 -7.00
CA LYS A 70 -39.50 -12.93 -6.19
C LYS A 70 -37.98 -13.18 -6.21
N ASP A 71 -37.30 -12.79 -7.29
CA ASP A 71 -35.85 -12.92 -7.41
C ASP A 71 -35.07 -11.81 -6.68
N ASP A 72 -35.74 -10.69 -6.37
CA ASP A 72 -35.12 -9.54 -5.69
C ASP A 72 -35.14 -9.68 -4.14
N ILE A 73 -35.85 -10.67 -3.61
CA ILE A 73 -35.92 -10.91 -2.16
C ILE A 73 -34.80 -11.83 -1.68
N GLN A 74 -34.19 -11.52 -0.54
CA GLN A 74 -33.21 -12.39 0.11
C GLN A 74 -33.77 -12.96 1.43
N LYS A 75 -33.45 -14.22 1.74
CA LYS A 75 -33.93 -14.88 2.96
C LYS A 75 -33.32 -14.27 4.21
N MET A 76 -34.12 -13.97 5.22
CA MET A 76 -33.62 -13.44 6.49
C MET A 76 -33.21 -14.56 7.45
N ASN A 77 -32.05 -14.42 8.10
CA ASN A 77 -31.63 -15.37 9.14
C ASN A 77 -32.48 -15.23 10.42
N PRO A 78 -32.69 -16.32 11.17
CA PRO A 78 -33.35 -16.27 12.47
C PRO A 78 -32.63 -15.34 13.48
N PRO A 79 -33.35 -14.73 14.45
CA PRO A 79 -32.77 -13.83 15.45
C PRO A 79 -31.61 -14.40 16.27
N LYS A 80 -31.56 -15.73 16.44
CA LYS A 80 -30.45 -16.43 17.12
C LYS A 80 -29.07 -16.16 16.51
N PHE A 81 -29.02 -15.70 15.26
CA PHE A 81 -27.80 -15.38 14.52
C PHE A 81 -27.43 -13.90 14.56
N SER A 82 -28.11 -13.08 15.39
CA SER A 82 -27.73 -11.68 15.57
C SER A 82 -26.31 -11.59 16.14
N LYS A 83 -25.50 -10.74 15.50
CA LYS A 83 -24.10 -10.47 15.85
C LYS A 83 -23.20 -11.71 15.93
N VAL A 84 -23.42 -12.72 15.08
CA VAL A 84 -22.60 -13.94 15.06
C VAL A 84 -21.11 -13.64 14.86
N GLU A 85 -20.25 -14.38 15.56
CA GLU A 85 -18.79 -14.20 15.51
C GLU A 85 -18.18 -14.70 14.19
N ASP A 86 -18.75 -15.76 13.60
CA ASP A 86 -18.35 -16.30 12.30
C ASP A 86 -19.54 -16.36 11.35
N MET A 87 -19.45 -15.63 10.24
CA MET A 87 -20.51 -15.56 9.24
C MET A 87 -20.74 -16.89 8.53
N ALA A 88 -19.77 -17.82 8.55
CA ALA A 88 -19.97 -19.18 8.03
C ALA A 88 -21.03 -19.98 8.80
N ALA A 89 -21.40 -19.55 10.02
CA ALA A 89 -22.46 -20.18 10.80
C ALA A 89 -23.88 -19.73 10.40
N LEU A 90 -24.01 -18.70 9.55
CA LEU A 90 -25.32 -18.24 9.07
C LEU A 90 -25.98 -19.32 8.22
N THR A 91 -27.28 -19.54 8.44
CA THR A 91 -28.04 -20.53 7.66
C THR A 91 -28.30 -20.05 6.24
N PHE A 92 -28.60 -18.77 6.09
CA PHE A 92 -28.77 -18.12 4.79
C PHE A 92 -27.59 -17.18 4.54
N LEU A 93 -26.66 -17.62 3.69
CA LEU A 93 -25.55 -16.80 3.22
C LEU A 93 -26.01 -15.96 2.04
N ASN A 94 -26.27 -14.68 2.29
CA ASN A 94 -26.61 -13.69 1.27
C ASN A 94 -26.01 -12.32 1.65
N GLU A 95 -25.94 -11.44 0.66
CA GLU A 95 -25.34 -10.11 0.79
C GLU A 95 -25.99 -9.31 1.93
N ALA A 96 -27.32 -9.32 2.01
CA ALA A 96 -28.06 -8.61 3.06
C ALA A 96 -27.74 -9.11 4.46
N SER A 97 -27.61 -10.43 4.67
CA SER A 97 -27.32 -11.01 5.98
C SER A 97 -25.87 -10.76 6.42
N VAL A 98 -24.92 -10.82 5.48
CA VAL A 98 -23.52 -10.45 5.72
C VAL A 98 -23.42 -8.98 6.12
N LEU A 99 -24.03 -8.09 5.33
CA LEU A 99 -24.07 -6.66 5.63
C LEU A 99 -24.71 -6.39 6.99
N GLN A 100 -25.85 -7.02 7.28
CA GLN A 100 -26.56 -6.84 8.55
C GLN A 100 -25.72 -7.27 9.75
N ASN A 101 -25.05 -8.43 9.67
CA ASN A 101 -24.24 -8.92 10.77
C ASN A 101 -23.06 -7.97 11.05
N LEU A 102 -22.36 -7.54 10.00
CA LEU A 102 -21.28 -6.56 10.11
C LEU A 102 -21.79 -5.24 10.69
N ARG A 103 -22.95 -4.75 10.23
CA ARG A 103 -23.59 -3.52 10.71
C ARG A 103 -23.93 -3.58 12.19
N GLU A 104 -24.59 -4.65 12.64
CA GLU A 104 -24.98 -4.81 14.05
C GLU A 104 -23.76 -4.92 14.98
N ARG A 105 -22.73 -5.66 14.55
CA ARG A 105 -21.47 -5.80 15.30
C ARG A 105 -20.73 -4.46 15.36
N TYR A 106 -20.60 -3.78 14.23
CA TYR A 106 -19.94 -2.48 14.15
C TYR A 106 -20.58 -1.42 15.06
N PHE A 107 -21.92 -1.30 15.05
CA PHE A 107 -22.62 -0.38 15.95
C PHE A 107 -22.55 -0.79 17.43
N SER A 108 -22.23 -2.06 17.71
CA SER A 108 -21.90 -2.55 19.05
C SER A 108 -20.41 -2.39 19.38
N SER A 109 -19.64 -1.66 18.56
CA SER A 109 -18.19 -1.48 18.67
C SER A 109 -17.36 -2.78 18.55
N LEU A 110 -17.93 -3.82 17.93
CA LEU A 110 -17.26 -5.09 17.63
C LEU A 110 -16.78 -5.07 16.17
N ILE A 111 -15.53 -4.67 15.95
CA ILE A 111 -15.01 -4.43 14.60
C ILE A 111 -14.49 -5.68 13.87
N TYR A 112 -14.15 -6.73 14.62
CA TYR A 112 -13.63 -7.98 14.09
C TYR A 112 -14.75 -9.02 13.98
N THR A 113 -14.86 -9.64 12.79
CA THR A 113 -15.84 -10.70 12.51
C THR A 113 -15.19 -11.75 11.62
N TYR A 114 -15.31 -13.03 11.95
CA TYR A 114 -14.83 -14.10 11.08
C TYR A 114 -15.77 -14.35 9.90
N SER A 115 -15.18 -14.81 8.80
CA SER A 115 -15.88 -15.27 7.60
C SER A 115 -15.18 -16.53 7.10
N GLY A 116 -15.49 -17.67 7.72
CA GLY A 116 -14.85 -18.94 7.37
C GLY A 116 -13.37 -18.95 7.73
N LEU A 117 -12.45 -18.86 6.77
CA LEU A 117 -11.01 -18.82 7.04
C LEU A 117 -10.47 -17.41 7.33
N PHE A 118 -11.21 -16.37 6.93
CA PHE A 118 -10.75 -14.99 7.00
C PHE A 118 -11.40 -14.20 8.12
N CYS A 119 -10.87 -13.00 8.37
CA CYS A 119 -11.43 -12.05 9.32
C CYS A 119 -11.71 -10.73 8.60
N VAL A 120 -12.98 -10.30 8.63
CA VAL A 120 -13.42 -8.98 8.18
C VAL A 120 -13.22 -7.99 9.32
N VAL A 121 -12.61 -6.86 9.01
CA VAL A 121 -12.31 -5.78 9.95
C VAL A 121 -12.89 -4.48 9.43
N VAL A 122 -13.79 -3.87 10.18
CA VAL A 122 -14.37 -2.57 9.83
C VAL A 122 -13.66 -1.47 10.61
N ASN A 123 -13.10 -0.48 9.93
CA ASN A 123 -12.34 0.59 10.58
C ASN A 123 -13.23 1.40 11.55
N PRO A 124 -12.92 1.44 12.87
CA PRO A 124 -13.76 2.14 13.85
C PRO A 124 -13.70 3.66 13.81
N TYR A 125 -12.66 4.25 13.21
CA TYR A 125 -12.32 5.68 13.34
C TYR A 125 -12.34 6.21 14.79
N LYS A 126 -12.11 5.30 15.75
CA LYS A 126 -12.13 5.55 17.20
C LYS A 126 -11.09 4.68 17.88
N MET A 127 -10.45 5.24 18.91
CA MET A 127 -9.57 4.48 19.79
C MET A 127 -10.41 3.54 20.66
N LEU A 128 -10.32 2.24 20.40
CA LEU A 128 -10.96 1.19 21.19
C LEU A 128 -9.94 0.57 22.17
N PRO A 129 -10.32 0.27 23.42
CA PRO A 129 -9.43 -0.27 24.45
C PRO A 129 -9.13 -1.78 24.27
N ILE A 130 -9.08 -2.26 23.03
CA ILE A 130 -8.90 -3.68 22.69
C ILE A 130 -7.43 -4.07 22.44
N TYR A 131 -6.52 -3.08 22.42
CA TYR A 131 -5.09 -3.30 22.23
C TYR A 131 -4.31 -2.97 23.50
N SER A 132 -4.21 -3.95 24.41
CA SER A 132 -3.40 -3.83 25.63
C SER A 132 -2.69 -5.15 25.96
N GLU A 133 -1.67 -5.09 26.82
CA GLU A 133 -0.94 -6.29 27.27
C GLU A 133 -1.86 -7.32 27.94
N LYS A 134 -2.89 -6.85 28.66
CA LYS A 134 -3.93 -7.70 29.25
C LYS A 134 -4.64 -8.53 28.18
N ILE A 135 -4.98 -7.91 27.05
CA ILE A 135 -5.62 -8.60 25.94
C ILE A 135 -4.63 -9.53 25.24
N ILE A 136 -3.35 -9.16 25.10
CA ILE A 136 -2.32 -10.06 24.54
C ILE A 136 -2.27 -11.39 25.31
N GLU A 137 -2.18 -11.33 26.64
CA GLU A 137 -2.17 -12.53 27.50
C GLU A 137 -3.49 -13.32 27.45
N MET A 138 -4.62 -12.65 27.19
CA MET A 138 -5.91 -13.33 26.98
C MET A 138 -5.91 -14.21 25.73
N TYR A 139 -5.27 -13.77 24.64
CA TYR A 139 -5.25 -14.49 23.35
C TYR A 139 -4.10 -15.51 23.23
N LYS A 140 -3.06 -15.39 24.06
CA LYS A 140 -1.84 -16.21 24.00
C LYS A 140 -2.14 -17.71 24.13
N GLY A 141 -1.82 -18.46 23.08
CA GLY A 141 -2.02 -19.91 23.04
C GLY A 141 -3.49 -20.37 23.08
N LYS A 142 -4.45 -19.46 22.86
CA LYS A 142 -5.88 -19.78 22.84
C LYS A 142 -6.34 -20.23 21.47
N LYS A 143 -7.19 -21.26 21.43
CA LYS A 143 -7.78 -21.71 20.17
C LYS A 143 -8.79 -20.69 19.67
N ARG A 144 -8.98 -20.66 18.34
CA ARG A 144 -9.86 -19.70 17.65
C ARG A 144 -11.29 -19.61 18.20
N HIS A 145 -11.85 -20.69 18.74
CA HIS A 145 -13.22 -20.74 19.29
C HIS A 145 -13.29 -20.47 20.80
N GLU A 146 -12.15 -20.36 21.48
CA GLU A 146 -12.10 -20.08 22.93
C GLU A 146 -12.14 -18.59 23.23
N VAL A 147 -11.92 -17.76 22.20
CA VAL A 147 -11.81 -16.31 22.28
C VAL A 147 -12.56 -15.67 21.10
N PRO A 148 -13.11 -14.45 21.28
CA PRO A 148 -13.85 -13.79 20.22
C PRO A 148 -12.94 -13.42 19.03
N PRO A 149 -13.51 -13.02 17.89
CA PRO A 149 -12.74 -12.59 16.73
C PRO A 149 -11.82 -11.41 17.04
N HIS A 150 -10.53 -11.55 16.71
CA HIS A 150 -9.53 -10.49 16.91
C HIS A 150 -8.26 -10.76 16.08
N ILE A 151 -7.53 -9.70 15.73
CA ILE A 151 -6.26 -9.81 14.98
C ILE A 151 -5.19 -10.65 15.72
N TYR A 152 -5.19 -10.60 17.06
CA TYR A 152 -4.30 -11.41 17.88
C TYR A 152 -4.58 -12.91 17.76
N SER A 153 -5.84 -13.31 17.61
CA SER A 153 -6.19 -14.72 17.36
C SER A 153 -5.64 -15.20 16.02
N ILE A 154 -5.78 -14.40 14.95
CA ILE A 154 -5.20 -14.72 13.63
C ILE A 154 -3.68 -14.85 13.73
N THR A 155 -3.04 -13.92 14.44
CA THR A 155 -1.59 -13.89 14.63
C THR A 155 -1.08 -15.10 15.41
N ASP A 156 -1.72 -15.44 16.54
CA ASP A 156 -1.34 -16.58 17.37
C ASP A 156 -1.56 -17.92 16.66
N ASN A 157 -2.64 -18.05 15.88
CA ASN A 157 -2.87 -19.24 15.05
C ASN A 157 -1.80 -19.37 13.96
N ALA A 158 -1.47 -18.31 13.22
CA ALA A 158 -0.41 -18.34 12.21
C ALA A 158 0.94 -18.71 12.83
N TYR A 159 1.31 -18.09 13.96
CA TYR A 159 2.55 -18.41 14.67
C TYR A 159 2.58 -19.86 15.17
N ARG A 160 1.48 -20.39 15.72
CA ARG A 160 1.41 -21.79 16.16
C ARG A 160 1.48 -22.78 15.01
N ASN A 161 0.77 -22.53 13.91
CA ASN A 161 0.79 -23.40 12.73
C ASN A 161 2.20 -23.44 12.13
N MET A 162 2.88 -22.30 12.02
CA MET A 162 4.29 -22.23 11.59
C MET A 162 5.19 -23.15 12.43
N MET A 163 5.01 -23.14 13.76
CA MET A 163 5.83 -23.96 14.67
C MET A 163 5.44 -25.45 14.66
N GLN A 164 4.16 -25.77 14.42
CA GLN A 164 3.65 -27.15 14.40
C GLN A 164 3.92 -27.84 13.08
N ASP A 165 3.57 -27.20 11.97
CA ASP A 165 3.63 -27.76 10.62
C ASP A 165 5.00 -27.54 9.97
N ARG A 166 5.83 -26.64 10.55
CA ARG A 166 7.14 -26.23 10.02
C ARG A 166 7.06 -25.67 8.60
N GLU A 167 5.98 -24.96 8.32
CA GLU A 167 5.75 -24.25 7.06
C GLU A 167 5.64 -22.75 7.34
N ASP A 168 6.36 -21.94 6.57
CA ASP A 168 6.35 -20.49 6.68
C ASP A 168 4.95 -19.92 6.43
N GLN A 169 4.60 -18.86 7.15
CA GLN A 169 3.24 -18.31 7.13
C GLN A 169 3.22 -16.87 6.62
N SER A 170 2.07 -16.43 6.11
CA SER A 170 1.87 -15.04 5.73
C SER A 170 0.53 -14.49 6.20
N ILE A 171 0.52 -13.26 6.72
CA ILE A 171 -0.68 -12.49 7.04
C ILE A 171 -0.81 -11.37 6.01
N LEU A 172 -1.89 -11.44 5.22
CA LEU A 172 -2.16 -10.54 4.12
C LEU A 172 -3.26 -9.55 4.54
N CYS A 173 -2.93 -8.26 4.68
CA CYS A 173 -3.92 -7.23 4.99
C CYS A 173 -4.47 -6.63 3.69
N THR A 174 -5.70 -7.01 3.32
CA THR A 174 -6.39 -6.50 2.12
C THR A 174 -7.42 -5.42 2.46
N GLY A 175 -7.71 -4.54 1.51
CA GLY A 175 -8.77 -3.53 1.62
C GLY A 175 -8.42 -2.23 0.90
N GLU A 176 -9.44 -1.41 0.65
CA GLU A 176 -9.26 -0.10 0.03
C GLU A 176 -8.37 0.84 0.85
N SER A 177 -7.93 1.93 0.24
CA SER A 177 -7.18 2.98 0.94
C SER A 177 -8.00 3.54 2.11
N GLY A 178 -7.40 3.63 3.30
CA GLY A 178 -8.08 4.05 4.54
C GLY A 178 -8.74 2.92 5.36
N ALA A 179 -8.76 1.67 4.87
CA ALA A 179 -9.39 0.55 5.60
C ALA A 179 -8.67 0.11 6.89
N GLY A 180 -7.49 0.65 7.21
CA GLY A 180 -6.74 0.32 8.43
C GLY A 180 -5.74 -0.85 8.31
N LYS A 181 -5.25 -1.14 7.09
CA LYS A 181 -4.24 -2.20 6.82
C LYS A 181 -2.96 -2.03 7.66
N THR A 182 -2.43 -0.81 7.65
CA THR A 182 -1.20 -0.45 8.37
C THR A 182 -1.34 -0.60 9.88
N GLU A 183 -2.48 -0.21 10.45
CA GLU A 183 -2.72 -0.36 11.88
C GLU A 183 -2.84 -1.83 12.29
N ASN A 184 -3.55 -2.67 11.52
CA ASN A 184 -3.59 -4.11 11.78
C ASN A 184 -2.18 -4.74 11.70
N THR A 185 -1.36 -4.32 10.73
CA THR A 185 0.04 -4.75 10.61
C THR A 185 0.87 -4.39 11.85
N LYS A 186 0.73 -3.16 12.38
CA LYS A 186 1.37 -2.75 13.63
C LYS A 186 0.93 -3.63 14.81
N LYS A 187 -0.35 -4.00 14.89
CA LYS A 187 -0.88 -4.87 15.96
C LYS A 187 -0.37 -6.31 15.86
N VAL A 188 -0.22 -6.86 14.66
CA VAL A 188 0.40 -8.18 14.45
C VAL A 188 1.84 -8.18 14.98
N ILE A 189 2.63 -7.16 14.62
CA ILE A 189 4.01 -7.00 15.09
C ILE A 189 4.05 -6.83 16.62
N GLN A 190 3.20 -5.97 17.17
CA GLN A 190 3.10 -5.73 18.62
C GLN A 190 2.82 -7.04 19.39
N TYR A 191 1.92 -7.88 18.86
CA TYR A 191 1.59 -9.16 19.47
C TYR A 191 2.79 -10.13 19.46
N LEU A 192 3.42 -10.32 18.30
CA LEU A 192 4.56 -11.24 18.14
C LEU A 192 5.78 -10.77 18.94
N ALA A 193 6.01 -9.46 19.03
CA ALA A 193 7.07 -8.87 19.83
C ALA A 193 6.94 -9.26 21.32
N VAL A 194 5.72 -9.44 21.84
CA VAL A 194 5.53 -9.87 23.23
C VAL A 194 5.54 -11.40 23.35
N VAL A 195 4.81 -12.10 22.47
CA VAL A 195 4.59 -13.55 22.59
C VAL A 195 5.79 -14.39 22.18
N ALA A 196 6.54 -13.98 21.16
CA ALA A 196 7.69 -14.70 20.62
C ALA A 196 9.04 -14.15 21.10
N SER A 197 9.06 -13.27 22.11
CA SER A 197 10.30 -12.73 22.67
C SER A 197 11.02 -13.72 23.58
N SER A 198 12.35 -13.76 23.46
CA SER A 198 13.21 -14.53 24.36
C SER A 198 13.36 -13.80 25.69
N HIS A 199 12.63 -14.22 26.72
CA HIS A 199 12.60 -13.61 28.06
C HIS A 199 13.88 -13.81 28.90
N LYS A 200 15.08 -13.69 28.31
CA LYS A 200 16.35 -13.68 29.05
C LYS A 200 16.61 -12.28 29.62
N GLY A 201 15.89 -11.92 30.68
CA GLY A 201 16.26 -10.84 31.61
C GLY A 201 15.20 -9.74 31.82
N LYS A 202 14.56 -9.77 33.01
CA LYS A 202 13.64 -8.78 33.62
C LYS A 202 12.35 -8.43 32.83
N LYS A 203 11.22 -8.53 33.53
CA LYS A 203 9.83 -8.40 33.08
C LYS A 203 9.41 -7.02 32.51
N ASP A 204 10.28 -6.00 32.53
CA ASP A 204 9.86 -4.61 32.34
C ASP A 204 10.39 -3.93 31.07
N ASN A 205 11.12 -4.63 30.19
CA ASN A 205 11.52 -4.06 28.90
C ASN A 205 11.31 -5.06 27.76
N PRO A 206 10.61 -4.68 26.67
CA PRO A 206 10.68 -5.44 25.42
C PRO A 206 12.16 -5.55 25.02
N GLY A 207 12.54 -6.69 24.42
CA GLY A 207 13.92 -6.87 24.00
C GLY A 207 14.37 -5.79 23.00
N GLU A 208 15.68 -5.63 22.85
CA GLU A 208 16.27 -4.56 22.05
C GLU A 208 15.80 -4.62 20.57
N LEU A 209 15.66 -5.83 20.03
CA LEU A 209 15.19 -6.06 18.67
C LEU A 209 13.71 -5.69 18.51
N GLU A 210 12.88 -6.02 19.49
CA GLU A 210 11.46 -5.73 19.52
C GLU A 210 11.20 -4.22 19.57
N LYS A 211 11.97 -3.51 20.41
CA LYS A 211 11.93 -2.04 20.46
C LYS A 211 12.34 -1.44 19.12
N GLN A 212 13.41 -1.94 18.50
CA GLN A 212 13.85 -1.52 17.17
C GLN A 212 12.77 -1.78 16.10
N LEU A 213 12.15 -2.96 16.11
CA LEU A 213 11.12 -3.32 15.14
C LEU A 213 9.89 -2.38 15.21
N LEU A 214 9.46 -2.00 16.41
CA LEU A 214 8.38 -1.03 16.58
C LEU A 214 8.78 0.38 16.11
N GLN A 215 10.03 0.79 16.34
CA GLN A 215 10.56 2.11 15.96
C GLN A 215 10.94 2.23 14.47
N ALA A 216 11.01 1.12 13.74
CA ALA A 216 11.21 1.16 12.29
C ALA A 216 10.02 1.79 11.54
N ASN A 217 8.79 1.61 12.03
CA ASN A 217 7.59 2.11 11.34
C ASN A 217 7.52 3.64 11.28
N PRO A 218 7.67 4.41 12.38
CA PRO A 218 7.68 5.88 12.33
C PRO A 218 8.64 6.45 11.29
N ILE A 219 9.84 5.87 11.15
CA ILE A 219 10.84 6.29 10.16
C ILE A 219 10.31 6.07 8.74
N LEU A 220 9.79 4.87 8.45
CA LEU A 220 9.26 4.57 7.12
C LEU A 220 7.99 5.37 6.80
N GLU A 221 7.17 5.69 7.80
CA GLU A 221 6.00 6.55 7.65
C GLU A 221 6.40 7.99 7.36
N ALA A 222 7.40 8.55 8.06
CA ALA A 222 7.88 9.90 7.78
C ALA A 222 8.38 10.07 6.34
N PHE A 223 9.10 9.08 5.80
CA PHE A 223 9.70 9.14 4.45
C PHE A 223 8.87 8.46 3.35
N GLY A 224 7.72 7.88 3.68
CA GLY A 224 6.96 7.05 2.75
C GLY A 224 5.44 7.22 2.82
N ASN A 225 4.92 7.91 3.84
CA ASN A 225 3.50 8.25 3.92
C ASN A 225 3.26 9.72 3.56
N ALA A 226 2.03 10.01 3.15
CA ALA A 226 1.56 11.37 2.85
C ALA A 226 0.05 11.49 3.08
N LYS A 227 -0.42 12.73 3.28
CA LYS A 227 -1.86 13.06 3.27
C LYS A 227 -2.41 12.98 1.84
N THR A 228 -3.51 12.25 1.70
CA THR A 228 -4.32 12.15 0.48
C THR A 228 -5.76 12.56 0.77
N ILE A 229 -6.60 12.64 -0.26
CA ILE A 229 -8.03 12.94 -0.08
C ILE A 229 -8.72 11.89 0.82
N LYS A 230 -8.30 10.62 0.76
CA LYS A 230 -8.97 9.50 1.46
C LYS A 230 -8.38 9.17 2.84
N ASN A 231 -7.12 9.52 3.08
CA ASN A 231 -6.40 9.17 4.30
C ASN A 231 -5.29 10.19 4.57
N ASP A 232 -5.25 10.70 5.79
CA ASP A 232 -4.29 11.71 6.25
C ASP A 232 -2.87 11.16 6.45
N ASN A 233 -2.73 9.86 6.72
CA ASN A 233 -1.45 9.18 6.86
C ASN A 233 -1.39 7.97 5.93
N SER A 234 -1.49 8.21 4.62
CA SER A 234 -1.59 7.15 3.63
C SER A 234 -0.23 6.62 3.21
N SER A 235 0.00 5.31 3.35
CA SER A 235 1.23 4.68 2.86
C SER A 235 1.32 4.75 1.34
N ARG A 236 2.39 5.37 0.83
CA ARG A 236 2.64 5.57 -0.60
C ARG A 236 3.72 4.62 -1.14
N PHE A 237 3.89 3.49 -0.47
CA PHE A 237 4.73 2.36 -0.85
C PHE A 237 4.11 1.09 -0.26
N GLY A 238 4.33 -0.05 -0.90
CA GLY A 238 4.03 -1.36 -0.33
C GLY A 238 5.18 -1.85 0.54
N LYS A 239 4.87 -2.52 1.65
CA LYS A 239 5.85 -3.14 2.55
C LYS A 239 5.50 -4.60 2.82
N PHE A 240 6.52 -5.45 2.76
CA PHE A 240 6.46 -6.85 3.17
C PHE A 240 7.48 -7.07 4.28
N ILE A 241 6.98 -7.32 5.49
CA ILE A 241 7.79 -7.47 6.70
C ILE A 241 7.92 -8.96 6.96
N LYS A 242 9.14 -9.49 6.87
CA LYS A 242 9.49 -10.87 7.21
C LYS A 242 10.02 -10.88 8.63
N LEU A 243 9.34 -11.58 9.53
CA LEU A 243 9.80 -11.83 10.90
C LEU A 243 10.43 -13.23 10.94
N ASN A 244 11.69 -13.32 11.33
CA ASN A 244 12.47 -14.54 11.33
C ASN A 244 12.50 -15.17 12.72
N PHE A 245 12.24 -16.47 12.79
CA PHE A 245 12.21 -17.24 14.04
C PHE A 245 13.31 -18.32 14.06
N ASP A 246 13.80 -18.63 15.27
CA ASP A 246 14.66 -19.80 15.50
C ASP A 246 13.84 -21.07 15.73
N VAL A 247 14.53 -22.21 15.84
CA VAL A 247 13.92 -23.55 16.01
C VAL A 247 13.09 -23.65 17.30
N THR A 248 13.36 -22.79 18.29
CA THR A 248 12.59 -22.72 19.53
C THR A 248 11.38 -21.81 19.45
N GLY A 249 11.21 -21.07 18.35
CA GLY A 249 10.12 -20.13 18.10
C GLY A 249 10.42 -18.70 18.56
N TYR A 250 11.65 -18.38 18.99
CA TYR A 250 11.96 -17.01 19.36
C TYR A 250 12.22 -16.15 18.15
N LEU A 251 11.76 -14.91 18.20
CA LEU A 251 12.08 -13.88 17.21
C LEU A 251 13.60 -13.62 17.23
N VAL A 252 14.25 -13.81 16.09
CA VAL A 252 15.70 -13.59 15.94
C VAL A 252 16.06 -12.46 15.02
N GLY A 253 15.19 -12.06 14.10
CA GLY A 253 15.47 -10.97 13.18
C GLY A 253 14.24 -10.55 12.40
N ALA A 254 14.37 -9.47 11.65
CA ALA A 254 13.35 -9.03 10.71
C ALA A 254 13.97 -8.42 9.46
N ASN A 255 13.26 -8.54 8.33
CA ASN A 255 13.61 -7.88 7.08
C ASN A 255 12.38 -7.24 6.45
N ILE A 256 12.53 -6.01 5.97
CA ILE A 256 11.46 -5.24 5.33
C ILE A 256 11.80 -5.08 3.85
N ASP A 257 10.98 -5.67 2.99
CA ASP A 257 11.04 -5.46 1.54
C ASP A 257 10.01 -4.39 1.15
N THR A 258 10.40 -3.39 0.36
CA THR A 258 9.49 -2.33 -0.11
C THR A 258 9.26 -2.37 -1.61
N TYR A 259 8.10 -1.85 -2.02
CA TYR A 259 7.61 -1.89 -3.39
C TYR A 259 6.96 -0.56 -3.76
N LEU A 260 7.13 -0.13 -5.01
CA LEU A 260 6.35 0.94 -5.66
C LEU A 260 6.20 2.22 -4.83
N LEU A 261 7.31 2.81 -4.38
CA LEU A 261 7.29 4.15 -3.80
C LEU A 261 6.76 5.15 -4.84
N GLU A 262 5.69 5.88 -4.50
CA GLU A 262 5.09 6.93 -5.34
C GLU A 262 5.98 8.19 -5.37
N LYS A 263 7.21 8.05 -5.88
CA LYS A 263 8.22 9.12 -5.90
C LYS A 263 7.79 10.38 -6.67
N SER A 264 6.82 10.29 -7.57
CA SER A 264 6.26 11.45 -8.27
C SER A 264 5.61 12.46 -7.31
N ARG A 265 5.15 12.01 -6.15
CA ARG A 265 4.61 12.85 -5.08
C ARG A 265 5.64 13.81 -4.47
N CYS A 266 6.95 13.58 -4.65
CA CYS A 266 7.98 14.53 -4.22
C CYS A 266 7.89 15.88 -4.94
N ILE A 267 7.37 15.90 -6.17
CA ILE A 267 7.42 17.08 -7.05
C ILE A 267 6.06 17.68 -7.35
N ARG A 268 4.99 16.87 -7.27
CA ARG A 268 3.62 17.27 -7.62
C ARG A 268 2.63 16.55 -6.72
N GLN A 269 1.63 17.27 -6.23
CA GLN A 269 0.56 16.74 -5.38
C GLN A 269 -0.80 17.28 -5.85
N GLY A 270 -1.89 16.61 -5.48
CA GLY A 270 -3.23 17.17 -5.65
C GLY A 270 -3.43 18.42 -4.77
N ASN A 271 -4.39 19.28 -5.14
CA ASN A 271 -4.59 20.59 -4.49
C ASN A 271 -4.86 20.54 -2.98
N THR A 272 -5.36 19.41 -2.47
CA THR A 272 -5.68 19.18 -1.04
C THR A 272 -4.78 18.13 -0.39
N GLU A 273 -3.78 17.64 -1.13
CA GLU A 273 -2.87 16.58 -0.69
C GLU A 273 -1.52 17.17 -0.24
N ARG A 274 -0.74 16.34 0.48
CA ARG A 274 0.63 16.68 0.88
C ARG A 274 1.66 15.88 0.09
N ALA A 275 2.88 16.40 0.09
CA ALA A 275 4.08 15.61 -0.20
C ALA A 275 4.36 14.63 0.97
N PHE A 276 5.47 13.88 0.90
CA PHE A 276 5.88 13.03 2.03
C PHE A 276 6.05 13.82 3.33
N HIS A 277 5.61 13.22 4.44
CA HIS A 277 5.52 13.92 5.72
C HIS A 277 6.83 14.58 6.18
N ILE A 278 7.97 13.91 5.94
CA ILE A 278 9.30 14.41 6.33
C ILE A 278 9.61 15.81 5.79
N PHE A 279 9.08 16.18 4.61
CA PHE A 279 9.29 17.54 4.08
C PHE A 279 8.69 18.60 5.00
N TYR A 280 7.53 18.32 5.57
CA TYR A 280 6.84 19.24 6.45
C TYR A 280 7.40 19.20 7.86
N TYR A 281 7.69 18.00 8.37
CA TYR A 281 8.34 17.82 9.67
C TYR A 281 9.67 18.59 9.71
N MET A 282 10.47 18.51 8.65
CA MET A 282 11.75 19.20 8.57
C MET A 282 11.58 20.73 8.50
N VAL A 283 10.63 21.25 7.70
CA VAL A 283 10.43 22.71 7.58
C VAL A 283 9.83 23.32 8.85
N ALA A 284 8.94 22.59 9.55
CA ALA A 284 8.33 23.03 10.81
C ALA A 284 9.25 22.84 12.02
N GLY A 285 9.84 21.65 12.18
CA GLY A 285 10.55 21.22 13.39
C GLY A 285 12.05 21.52 13.41
N ALA A 286 12.66 21.98 12.31
CA ALA A 286 14.07 22.34 12.29
C ALA A 286 14.35 23.61 13.11
N LYS A 287 15.17 23.46 14.16
CA LYS A 287 15.65 24.59 15.00
C LYS A 287 16.59 25.50 14.20
N ASP A 288 16.75 26.76 14.63
CA ASP A 288 17.47 27.82 13.92
C ASP A 288 18.83 27.38 13.34
N LYS A 289 19.67 26.71 14.14
CA LYS A 289 20.98 26.21 13.68
C LYS A 289 20.84 25.22 12.52
N LEU A 290 19.92 24.26 12.63
CA LEU A 290 19.69 23.26 11.60
C LEU A 290 19.01 23.88 10.37
N LYS A 291 18.15 24.88 10.56
CA LYS A 291 17.50 25.64 9.49
C LYS A 291 18.53 26.36 8.62
N GLU A 292 19.53 26.99 9.23
CA GLU A 292 20.65 27.63 8.52
C GLU A 292 21.54 26.60 7.81
N GLU A 293 21.93 25.51 8.48
CA GLU A 293 22.79 24.47 7.89
C GLU A 293 22.15 23.75 6.69
N LEU A 294 20.83 23.58 6.72
CA LEU A 294 20.05 22.96 5.65
C LEU A 294 19.52 23.96 4.63
N LEU A 295 19.78 25.26 4.82
CA LEU A 295 19.30 26.36 3.97
C LEU A 295 17.77 26.38 3.80
N LEU A 296 17.04 26.06 4.86
CA LEU A 296 15.59 25.92 4.82
C LEU A 296 14.87 27.27 4.78
N GLU A 297 14.01 27.42 3.78
CA GLU A 297 13.08 28.53 3.60
C GLU A 297 11.67 28.17 4.12
N ASP A 298 10.75 29.13 4.08
CA ASP A 298 9.34 28.92 4.44
C ASP A 298 8.62 28.01 3.44
N PHE A 299 7.51 27.39 3.87
CA PHE A 299 6.73 26.43 3.06
C PHE A 299 6.36 26.94 1.66
N SER A 300 5.96 28.20 1.54
CA SER A 300 5.53 28.81 0.28
C SER A 300 6.69 29.09 -0.69
N SER A 301 7.93 29.05 -0.22
CA SER A 301 9.11 29.28 -1.03
C SER A 301 9.48 28.08 -1.90
N TYR A 302 8.96 26.88 -1.60
CA TYR A 302 9.28 25.65 -2.34
C TYR A 302 8.23 25.30 -3.39
N ARG A 303 8.60 25.33 -4.67
CA ARG A 303 7.71 24.98 -5.79
C ARG A 303 7.14 23.55 -5.69
N PHE A 304 7.91 22.62 -5.14
CA PHE A 304 7.50 21.23 -5.00
C PHE A 304 6.46 20.99 -3.90
N LEU A 305 6.17 21.99 -3.06
CA LEU A 305 5.05 21.95 -2.11
C LEU A 305 3.87 22.70 -2.74
N VAL A 306 3.12 22.03 -3.62
CA VAL A 306 2.13 22.67 -4.51
C VAL A 306 1.04 23.41 -3.73
N ALA A 307 0.54 22.81 -2.64
CA ALA A 307 -0.48 23.39 -1.78
C ALA A 307 0.09 24.23 -0.62
N GLY A 308 1.40 24.47 -0.59
CA GLY A 308 2.07 25.13 0.53
C GLY A 308 1.98 24.31 1.83
N HIS A 309 1.66 24.99 2.94
CA HIS A 309 1.45 24.35 4.24
C HIS A 309 0.02 23.83 4.37
N VAL A 310 -0.14 22.50 4.37
CA VAL A 310 -1.41 21.83 4.61
C VAL A 310 -1.32 21.12 5.95
N GLU A 311 -2.17 21.48 6.90
CA GLU A 311 -2.18 20.91 8.24
C GLU A 311 -2.94 19.56 8.29
N ILE A 312 -2.53 18.69 9.22
CA ILE A 312 -3.20 17.43 9.51
C ILE A 312 -3.90 17.56 10.85
N SER A 313 -5.19 17.23 10.92
CA SER A 313 -5.95 17.37 12.16
C SER A 313 -5.48 16.38 13.23
N GLY A 314 -5.11 16.89 14.41
CA GLY A 314 -4.67 16.08 15.55
C GLY A 314 -3.21 15.61 15.48
N GLN A 315 -2.40 16.20 14.61
CA GLN A 315 -0.98 15.89 14.47
C GLN A 315 -0.18 17.19 14.25
N GLU A 316 0.80 17.44 15.10
CA GLU A 316 1.68 18.61 15.00
C GLU A 316 3.01 18.22 14.32
N ASP A 317 3.33 18.86 13.19
CA ASP A 317 4.47 18.46 12.34
C ASP A 317 5.84 18.66 13.03
N ASP A 318 5.94 19.62 13.95
CA ASP A 318 7.14 19.90 14.74
C ASP A 318 7.40 18.84 15.82
N GLU A 319 6.37 18.39 16.55
CA GLU A 319 6.49 17.27 17.48
C GLU A 319 6.86 15.97 16.74
N MET A 320 6.25 15.72 15.58
CA MET A 320 6.51 14.54 14.75
C MET A 320 7.93 14.51 14.20
N PHE A 321 8.55 15.68 13.96
CA PHE A 321 9.96 15.75 13.60
C PHE A 321 10.86 15.22 14.71
N ILE A 322 10.58 15.61 15.95
CA ILE A 322 11.32 15.16 17.14
C ILE A 322 11.13 13.66 17.33
N GLU A 323 9.89 13.16 17.26
CA GLU A 323 9.59 11.72 17.37
C GLU A 323 10.33 10.90 16.31
N THR A 324 10.37 11.40 15.07
CA THR A 324 11.09 10.74 13.98
C THR A 324 12.61 10.68 14.25
N LEU A 325 13.20 11.76 14.78
CA LEU A 325 14.63 11.81 15.13
C LEU A 325 14.98 10.89 16.31
N GLU A 326 14.08 10.78 17.29
CA GLU A 326 14.20 9.84 18.42
C GLU A 326 14.09 8.38 17.94
N ALA A 327 13.14 8.08 17.05
CA ALA A 327 13.01 6.75 16.44
C ALA A 327 14.29 6.35 15.69
N MET A 328 14.89 7.27 14.93
CA MET A 328 16.17 7.04 14.26
C MET A 328 17.30 6.78 15.26
N GLU A 329 17.31 7.45 16.42
CA GLU A 329 18.29 7.19 17.48
C GLU A 329 18.22 5.75 17.97
N ILE A 330 17.01 5.30 18.29
CA ILE A 330 16.74 3.96 18.82
C ILE A 330 17.11 2.89 17.78
N MET A 331 16.91 3.20 16.49
CA MET A 331 17.32 2.35 15.37
C MET A 331 18.83 2.38 15.10
N GLY A 332 19.58 3.14 15.90
CA GLY A 332 21.04 3.17 15.88
C GLY A 332 21.62 3.96 14.72
N PHE A 333 20.89 4.94 14.18
CA PHE A 333 21.46 5.90 13.24
C PHE A 333 22.38 6.86 14.00
N THR A 334 23.60 7.06 13.50
CA THR A 334 24.57 7.95 14.16
C THR A 334 24.08 9.39 14.14
N GLU A 335 24.60 10.23 15.04
CA GLU A 335 24.29 11.66 14.99
C GLU A 335 24.66 12.26 13.63
N GLU A 336 25.76 11.82 13.00
CA GLU A 336 26.15 12.25 11.65
C GLU A 336 25.17 11.82 10.55
N GLU A 337 24.66 10.58 10.63
CA GLU A 337 23.63 10.07 9.71
C GLU A 337 22.30 10.85 9.86
N ARG A 338 21.88 11.12 11.12
CA ARG A 338 20.59 11.78 11.46
C ARG A 338 20.62 13.30 11.32
N ILE A 339 21.52 13.93 12.07
CA ILE A 339 21.59 15.36 12.38
C ILE A 339 22.80 16.01 11.71
N GLY A 340 23.93 15.30 11.59
CA GLY A 340 25.17 15.77 10.96
C GLY A 340 25.13 15.79 9.44
N THR A 341 23.98 16.21 8.91
CA THR A 341 23.84 16.81 7.59
C THR A 341 23.85 15.86 6.39
N SER A 342 23.67 14.55 6.56
CA SER A 342 23.65 13.64 5.40
C SER A 342 22.24 13.43 4.84
N MET A 343 21.32 12.84 5.63
CA MET A 343 19.96 12.54 5.17
C MET A 343 19.12 13.80 4.97
N MET A 344 19.09 14.68 5.98
CA MET A 344 18.28 15.91 5.92
C MET A 344 18.77 16.89 4.84
N LYS A 345 20.07 16.91 4.52
CA LYS A 345 20.56 17.69 3.36
C LYS A 345 20.02 17.18 2.05
N VAL A 346 19.87 15.86 1.88
CA VAL A 346 19.24 15.29 0.67
C VAL A 346 17.77 15.71 0.61
N VAL A 347 17.02 15.65 1.72
CA VAL A 347 15.62 16.09 1.76
C VAL A 347 15.50 17.59 1.42
N SER A 348 16.33 18.45 2.02
CA SER A 348 16.37 19.88 1.70
C SER A 348 16.76 20.12 0.23
N THR A 349 17.72 19.36 -0.29
CA THR A 349 18.13 19.46 -1.70
C THR A 349 16.99 19.12 -2.65
N VAL A 350 16.20 18.09 -2.34
CA VAL A 350 15.02 17.75 -3.14
C VAL A 350 14.06 18.94 -3.21
N LEU A 351 13.79 19.63 -2.10
CA LEU A 351 12.98 20.84 -2.10
C LEU A 351 13.62 21.99 -2.89
N GLN A 352 14.92 22.24 -2.69
CA GLN A 352 15.64 23.33 -3.33
C GLN A 352 15.80 23.14 -4.86
N LEU A 353 15.87 21.89 -5.33
CA LEU A 353 15.85 21.57 -6.77
C LEU A 353 14.58 22.10 -7.44
N GLY A 354 13.44 22.11 -6.74
CA GLY A 354 12.18 22.68 -7.26
C GLY A 354 12.25 24.19 -7.51
N ASN A 355 13.18 24.88 -6.85
CA ASN A 355 13.36 26.33 -6.98
C ASN A 355 14.33 26.70 -8.11
N VAL A 356 14.98 25.75 -8.75
CA VAL A 356 15.80 25.99 -9.94
C VAL A 356 14.88 26.37 -11.10
N LYS A 357 15.08 27.57 -11.67
CA LYS A 357 14.26 28.10 -12.76
C LYS A 357 15.06 28.18 -14.05
N PHE A 358 14.47 27.63 -15.10
CA PHE A 358 15.00 27.73 -16.45
C PHE A 358 14.15 28.67 -17.29
N GLU A 359 14.81 29.50 -18.09
CA GLU A 359 14.17 30.35 -19.08
C GLU A 359 14.63 29.98 -20.48
N LYS A 360 13.71 30.10 -21.45
CA LYS A 360 14.05 29.94 -22.86
C LYS A 360 14.86 31.15 -23.31
N GLU A 361 16.00 30.90 -23.95
CA GLU A 361 16.81 31.96 -24.54
C GLU A 361 16.04 32.67 -25.67
N ARG A 362 16.17 34.00 -25.78
CA ARG A 362 15.38 34.78 -26.76
C ARG A 362 15.69 34.41 -28.21
N ASN A 363 16.92 34.02 -28.51
CA ASN A 363 17.44 33.82 -29.87
C ASN A 363 17.69 32.34 -30.22
N SER A 364 17.30 31.42 -29.33
CA SER A 364 17.63 29.99 -29.42
C SER A 364 16.57 29.15 -28.71
N GLU A 365 16.41 27.89 -29.07
CA GLU A 365 15.52 26.97 -28.34
C GLU A 365 16.15 26.44 -27.02
N GLN A 366 17.35 26.94 -26.68
CA GLN A 366 18.12 26.49 -25.54
C GLN A 366 17.59 27.07 -24.22
N ALA A 367 17.75 26.29 -23.16
CA ALA A 367 17.51 26.73 -21.80
C ALA A 367 18.70 27.54 -21.27
N THR A 368 18.39 28.55 -20.47
CA THR A 368 19.36 29.28 -19.65
C THR A 368 18.92 29.22 -18.19
N MET A 369 19.86 29.43 -17.27
CA MET A 369 19.61 29.55 -15.83
C MET A 369 19.98 30.98 -15.43
N PRO A 370 19.02 31.94 -15.42
CA PRO A 370 19.30 33.34 -15.12
C PRO A 370 19.66 33.57 -13.65
N ASP A 371 19.00 32.81 -12.76
CA ASP A 371 19.23 32.83 -11.32
C ASP A 371 19.97 31.57 -10.87
N ASN A 372 21.19 31.75 -10.40
CA ASN A 372 22.04 30.68 -9.92
C ASN A 372 21.89 30.42 -8.41
N THR A 373 21.11 31.21 -7.68
CA THR A 373 21.01 31.09 -6.20
C THR A 373 20.52 29.71 -5.79
N ALA A 374 19.42 29.22 -6.38
CA ALA A 374 18.88 27.89 -6.09
C ALA A 374 19.89 26.78 -6.43
N ALA A 375 20.57 26.87 -7.58
CA ALA A 375 21.59 25.91 -7.97
C ALA A 375 22.82 25.95 -7.06
N GLN A 376 23.23 27.14 -6.59
CA GLN A 376 24.30 27.30 -5.61
C GLN A 376 23.97 26.60 -4.29
N LYS A 377 22.75 26.78 -3.78
CA LYS A 377 22.27 26.09 -2.57
C LYS A 377 22.29 24.57 -2.75
N VAL A 378 21.71 24.06 -3.84
CA VAL A 378 21.72 22.63 -4.20
C VAL A 378 23.16 22.09 -4.23
N CYS A 379 24.06 22.77 -4.93
CA CYS A 379 25.43 22.31 -5.08
C CYS A 379 26.21 22.34 -3.77
N HIS A 380 25.96 23.34 -2.92
CA HIS A 380 26.54 23.41 -1.58
C HIS A 380 26.10 22.24 -0.70
N LEU A 381 24.79 21.96 -0.65
CA LEU A 381 24.24 20.85 0.13
C LEU A 381 24.76 19.48 -0.35
N GLN A 382 24.97 19.34 -1.66
CA GLN A 382 25.44 18.10 -2.28
C GLN A 382 26.96 17.98 -2.40
N GLY A 383 27.73 19.00 -2.02
CA GLY A 383 29.19 18.97 -2.16
C GLY A 383 29.67 18.85 -3.62
N ILE A 384 28.98 19.49 -4.56
CA ILE A 384 29.32 19.47 -6.00
C ILE A 384 29.59 20.89 -6.53
N ASN A 385 30.24 20.99 -7.70
CA ASN A 385 30.54 22.28 -8.32
C ASN A 385 29.33 22.83 -9.11
N VAL A 386 28.99 24.10 -8.88
CA VAL A 386 27.87 24.79 -9.55
C VAL A 386 28.06 24.87 -11.06
N THR A 387 29.26 25.20 -11.54
CA THR A 387 29.50 25.35 -12.98
C THR A 387 29.40 24.03 -13.73
N ASP A 388 29.84 22.93 -13.11
CA ASP A 388 29.72 21.60 -13.69
C ASP A 388 28.27 21.10 -13.61
N PHE A 389 27.55 21.37 -12.53
CA PHE A 389 26.12 21.07 -12.40
C PHE A 389 25.30 21.80 -13.46
N THR A 390 25.48 23.11 -13.61
CA THR A 390 24.77 23.91 -14.62
C THR A 390 25.10 23.42 -16.03
N ARG A 391 26.37 23.11 -16.32
CA ARG A 391 26.77 22.54 -17.63
C ARG A 391 26.13 21.17 -17.87
N ALA A 392 26.09 20.31 -16.85
CA ALA A 392 25.51 18.97 -16.94
C ALA A 392 24.00 19.04 -17.22
N ILE A 393 23.26 19.95 -16.57
CA ILE A 393 21.82 20.12 -16.76
C ILE A 393 21.50 20.78 -18.11
N LEU A 394 22.16 21.90 -18.45
CA LEU A 394 21.82 22.68 -19.65
C LEU A 394 22.44 22.11 -20.94
N THR A 395 23.66 21.59 -20.85
CA THR A 395 24.45 21.14 -22.00
C THR A 395 25.17 19.80 -21.73
N PRO A 396 24.43 18.72 -21.41
CA PRO A 396 25.01 17.42 -21.13
C PRO A 396 25.86 16.89 -22.30
N ARG A 397 26.93 16.17 -21.96
CA ARG A 397 27.74 15.42 -22.92
C ARG A 397 27.19 14.00 -22.99
N ILE A 398 26.53 13.67 -24.09
CA ILE A 398 25.86 12.38 -24.28
C ILE A 398 26.71 11.52 -25.20
N LYS A 399 26.98 10.29 -24.80
CA LYS A 399 27.65 9.31 -25.65
C LYS A 399 26.62 8.67 -26.58
N VAL A 400 26.72 8.95 -27.88
CA VAL A 400 25.86 8.38 -28.91
C VAL A 400 26.71 7.43 -29.75
N GLY A 401 26.59 6.12 -29.47
CA GLY A 401 27.45 5.12 -30.08
C GLY A 401 28.91 5.26 -29.64
N ARG A 402 29.80 5.59 -30.57
CA ARG A 402 31.24 5.78 -30.32
C ARG A 402 31.63 7.25 -30.07
N GLU A 403 30.75 8.20 -30.35
CA GLU A 403 31.03 9.63 -30.27
C GLU A 403 30.41 10.25 -29.01
N VAL A 404 31.06 11.28 -28.46
CA VAL A 404 30.53 12.08 -27.36
C VAL A 404 30.07 13.42 -27.92
N VAL A 405 28.76 13.63 -27.91
CA VAL A 405 28.12 14.83 -28.47
C VAL A 405 27.65 15.71 -27.32
N GLN A 406 27.99 17.00 -27.37
CA GLN A 406 27.42 17.99 -26.46
C GLN A 406 26.08 18.46 -27.01
N LYS A 407 25.00 18.27 -26.23
CA LYS A 407 23.65 18.62 -26.65
C LYS A 407 23.07 19.66 -25.69
N ALA A 408 22.75 20.85 -26.20
CA ALA A 408 22.00 21.84 -25.44
C ALA A 408 20.54 21.40 -25.27
N GLN A 409 20.02 21.51 -24.06
CA GLN A 409 18.65 21.15 -23.71
C GLN A 409 17.70 22.33 -23.91
N THR A 410 16.44 22.03 -24.22
CA THR A 410 15.36 23.02 -24.19
C THR A 410 14.93 23.28 -22.75
N LYS A 411 14.18 24.37 -22.51
CA LYS A 411 13.65 24.70 -21.17
C LYS A 411 12.88 23.52 -20.55
N GLN A 412 12.02 22.87 -21.33
CA GLN A 412 11.23 21.72 -20.89
C GLN A 412 12.10 20.51 -20.54
N GLN A 413 13.17 20.26 -21.31
CA GLN A 413 14.11 19.17 -21.03
C GLN A 413 14.93 19.44 -19.77
N ALA A 414 15.34 20.68 -19.53
CA ALA A 414 16.06 21.08 -18.32
C ALA A 414 15.17 20.99 -17.07
N ASP A 415 13.93 21.49 -17.14
CA ASP A 415 12.90 21.32 -16.09
C ASP A 415 12.72 19.82 -15.77
N PHE A 416 12.56 19.00 -16.81
CA PHE A 416 12.38 17.55 -16.66
C PHE A 416 13.61 16.88 -16.01
N ALA A 417 14.82 17.23 -16.41
CA ALA A 417 16.04 16.65 -15.85
C ALA A 417 16.19 16.95 -14.35
N VAL A 418 15.83 18.16 -13.91
CA VAL A 418 15.82 18.53 -12.48
C VAL A 418 14.73 17.80 -11.71
N GLU A 419 13.52 17.70 -12.27
CA GLU A 419 12.43 16.94 -11.65
C GLU A 419 12.75 15.44 -11.53
N ALA A 420 13.33 14.85 -12.58
CA ALA A 420 13.79 13.45 -12.56
C ALA A 420 14.90 13.23 -11.52
N LEU A 421 15.86 14.15 -11.44
CA LEU A 421 16.91 14.11 -10.44
C LEU A 421 16.36 14.16 -9.02
N ALA A 422 15.42 15.08 -8.74
CA ALA A 422 14.81 15.22 -7.42
C ALA A 422 14.09 13.93 -6.98
N LYS A 423 13.29 13.32 -7.86
CA LYS A 423 12.64 12.02 -7.61
C LYS A 423 13.66 10.91 -7.37
N ALA A 424 14.71 10.83 -8.19
CA ALA A 424 15.74 9.80 -8.07
C ALA A 424 16.56 9.93 -6.79
N MET A 425 16.91 11.16 -6.38
CA MET A 425 17.56 11.44 -5.10
C MET A 425 16.72 10.96 -3.92
N TYR A 426 15.43 11.26 -3.93
CA TYR A 426 14.52 10.84 -2.85
C TYR A 426 14.35 9.32 -2.81
N GLU A 427 14.16 8.67 -3.96
CA GLU A 427 14.05 7.21 -4.05
C GLU A 427 15.31 6.52 -3.51
N ARG A 428 16.50 6.99 -3.89
CA ARG A 428 17.77 6.45 -3.39
C ARG A 428 17.90 6.64 -1.88
N LEU A 429 17.50 7.80 -1.36
CA LEU A 429 17.48 8.05 0.08
C LEU A 429 16.57 7.06 0.80
N PHE A 430 15.33 6.87 0.31
CA PHE A 430 14.39 5.93 0.90
C PHE A 430 14.93 4.49 0.90
N ARG A 431 15.54 4.04 -0.21
CA ARG A 431 16.19 2.72 -0.30
C ARG A 431 17.36 2.59 0.68
N TRP A 432 18.17 3.63 0.83
CA TRP A 432 19.28 3.65 1.78
C TRP A 432 18.77 3.56 3.23
N ILE A 433 17.73 4.32 3.59
CA ILE A 433 17.08 4.26 4.91
C ILE A 433 16.59 2.84 5.19
N LEU A 434 15.92 2.22 4.21
CA LEU A 434 15.44 0.85 4.34
C LEU A 434 16.58 -0.15 4.56
N ALA A 435 17.65 -0.07 3.77
CA ALA A 435 18.82 -0.92 3.94
C ALA A 435 19.46 -0.73 5.32
N ARG A 436 19.50 0.51 5.83
CA ARG A 436 20.02 0.85 7.15
C ARG A 436 19.14 0.30 8.28
N VAL A 437 17.82 0.38 8.14
CA VAL A 437 16.82 -0.22 9.05
C VAL A 437 16.98 -1.74 9.07
N ASN A 438 17.01 -2.40 7.91
CA ASN A 438 17.17 -3.85 7.81
C ASN A 438 18.50 -4.32 8.42
N LYS A 439 19.60 -3.58 8.23
CA LYS A 439 20.89 -3.88 8.87
C LYS A 439 20.80 -3.86 10.40
N THR A 440 19.95 -3.02 10.97
CA THR A 440 19.71 -3.00 12.42
C THR A 440 18.83 -4.18 12.87
N LEU A 441 17.83 -4.56 12.07
CA LEU A 441 16.90 -5.64 12.40
C LEU A 441 17.48 -7.06 12.17
N ASP A 442 18.49 -7.20 11.32
CA ASP A 442 19.12 -8.48 10.97
C ASP A 442 20.42 -8.77 11.76
N LYS A 443 20.47 -8.36 13.03
CA LYS A 443 21.68 -8.45 13.87
C LYS A 443 21.97 -9.84 14.46
N SER A 444 21.06 -10.81 14.34
CA SER A 444 21.21 -12.08 15.04
C SER A 444 22.09 -13.08 14.29
N LYS A 445 23.12 -13.58 14.98
CA LYS A 445 23.97 -14.70 14.52
C LYS A 445 23.26 -16.06 14.59
N ARG A 446 22.02 -16.12 15.09
CA ARG A 446 21.25 -17.37 15.17
C ARG A 446 20.71 -17.72 13.78
N GLN A 447 20.83 -18.98 13.41
CA GLN A 447 20.27 -19.48 12.17
C GLN A 447 18.74 -19.44 12.26
N SER A 448 18.12 -18.65 11.40
CA SER A 448 16.66 -18.66 11.21
C SER A 448 16.26 -19.98 10.53
N CYS A 449 15.15 -20.56 10.96
CA CYS A 449 14.57 -21.77 10.35
C CYS A 449 13.21 -21.53 9.72
N SER A 450 12.49 -20.49 10.13
CA SER A 450 11.14 -20.19 9.67
C SER A 450 10.89 -18.68 9.68
N PHE A 451 9.93 -18.21 8.89
CA PHE A 451 9.50 -16.82 8.88
C PHE A 451 7.98 -16.66 8.84
N LEU A 452 7.52 -15.53 9.39
CA LEU A 452 6.16 -15.04 9.25
C LEU A 452 6.19 -13.73 8.46
N GLY A 453 5.59 -13.75 7.27
CA GLY A 453 5.48 -12.59 6.39
C GLY A 453 4.22 -11.77 6.69
N ILE A 454 4.34 -10.45 6.75
CA ILE A 454 3.19 -9.54 6.90
C ILE A 454 3.19 -8.58 5.72
N LEU A 455 2.13 -8.61 4.91
CA LEU A 455 1.99 -7.77 3.72
C LEU A 455 1.04 -6.60 3.98
N ASP A 456 1.57 -5.39 3.85
CA ASP A 456 0.82 -4.13 3.85
C ASP A 456 1.11 -3.38 2.55
N ILE A 457 0.17 -3.42 1.61
CA ILE A 457 0.27 -2.71 0.33
C ILE A 457 -0.65 -1.51 0.30
N ALA A 458 -0.37 -0.55 -0.60
CA ALA A 458 -1.34 0.49 -0.92
C ALA A 458 -2.66 -0.16 -1.39
N GLY A 459 -3.78 0.32 -0.86
CA GLY A 459 -5.09 -0.20 -1.24
C GLY A 459 -5.48 0.21 -2.65
N PHE A 460 -6.55 -0.38 -3.17
CA PHE A 460 -7.16 0.07 -4.42
C PHE A 460 -7.56 1.56 -4.32
N GLU A 461 -7.19 2.36 -5.32
CA GLU A 461 -7.38 3.81 -5.32
C GLU A 461 -7.99 4.28 -6.64
N ILE A 462 -9.05 5.09 -6.52
CA ILE A 462 -9.73 5.77 -7.62
C ILE A 462 -9.87 7.23 -7.20
N PHE A 463 -9.32 8.13 -8.01
CA PHE A 463 -9.39 9.58 -7.89
C PHE A 463 -10.04 10.19 -9.14
N GLU A 464 -10.21 11.52 -9.14
CA GLU A 464 -10.70 12.26 -10.31
C GLU A 464 -9.73 12.18 -11.50
N ASP A 465 -8.42 12.20 -11.24
CA ASP A 465 -7.36 12.04 -12.25
C ASP A 465 -6.49 10.82 -11.90
N ASN A 466 -6.71 9.70 -12.59
CA ASN A 466 -5.95 8.46 -12.36
C ASN A 466 -4.79 8.35 -13.34
N SER A 467 -3.57 8.38 -12.81
CA SER A 467 -2.34 8.35 -13.59
C SER A 467 -1.73 6.93 -13.63
N PHE A 468 -0.55 6.82 -14.24
CA PHE A 468 0.25 5.60 -14.34
C PHE A 468 0.53 4.94 -12.98
N GLU A 469 0.74 5.74 -11.94
CA GLU A 469 0.96 5.28 -10.57
C GLU A 469 -0.27 4.53 -10.03
N GLN A 470 -1.48 5.08 -10.24
CA GLN A 470 -2.74 4.41 -9.89
C GLN A 470 -2.95 3.13 -10.71
N LEU A 471 -2.52 3.08 -11.98
CA LEU A 471 -2.58 1.84 -12.76
C LEU A 471 -1.72 0.74 -12.10
N CYS A 472 -0.50 1.07 -11.68
CA CYS A 472 0.39 0.11 -11.02
C CYS A 472 -0.14 -0.36 -9.65
N ILE A 473 -0.71 0.56 -8.86
CA ILE A 473 -1.32 0.25 -7.56
C ILE A 473 -2.54 -0.67 -7.74
N ASN A 474 -3.46 -0.31 -8.65
CA ASN A 474 -4.68 -1.08 -8.89
C ASN A 474 -4.37 -2.44 -9.53
N TYR A 475 -3.39 -2.51 -10.44
CA TYR A 475 -2.86 -3.77 -10.97
C TYR A 475 -2.34 -4.70 -9.86
N THR A 476 -1.59 -4.15 -8.90
CA THR A 476 -1.08 -4.94 -7.76
C THR A 476 -2.22 -5.50 -6.91
N ASN A 477 -3.28 -4.70 -6.68
CA ASN A 477 -4.47 -5.16 -5.97
C ASN A 477 -5.24 -6.23 -6.77
N GLU A 478 -5.33 -6.11 -8.09
CA GLU A 478 -5.92 -7.13 -8.98
C GLU A 478 -5.17 -8.46 -8.87
N ARG A 479 -3.83 -8.42 -8.89
CA ARG A 479 -2.96 -9.60 -8.69
C ARG A 479 -3.13 -10.23 -7.32
N LEU A 480 -3.20 -9.42 -6.27
CA LEU A 480 -3.40 -9.90 -4.90
C LEU A 480 -4.76 -10.58 -4.73
N GLN A 481 -5.82 -10.00 -5.32
CA GLN A 481 -7.15 -10.62 -5.31
C GLN A 481 -7.17 -11.92 -6.13
N GLN A 482 -6.48 -11.99 -7.26
CA GLN A 482 -6.34 -13.24 -8.01
C GLN A 482 -5.61 -14.32 -7.21
N LEU A 483 -4.55 -13.96 -6.47
CA LEU A 483 -3.84 -14.89 -5.59
C LEU A 483 -4.77 -15.46 -4.51
N PHE A 484 -5.62 -14.61 -3.93
CA PHE A 484 -6.65 -15.03 -2.99
C PHE A 484 -7.62 -16.02 -3.66
N ASN A 485 -8.18 -15.66 -4.83
CA ASN A 485 -9.14 -16.50 -5.54
C ASN A 485 -8.53 -17.85 -5.93
N HIS A 486 -7.29 -17.85 -6.42
CA HIS A 486 -6.58 -19.06 -6.82
C HIS A 486 -6.33 -20.00 -5.63
N THR A 487 -5.82 -19.46 -4.52
CA THR A 487 -5.54 -20.25 -3.31
C THR A 487 -6.82 -20.81 -2.69
N MET A 488 -7.87 -19.99 -2.60
CA MET A 488 -9.10 -20.37 -1.90
C MET A 488 -9.98 -21.34 -2.67
N PHE A 489 -10.06 -21.19 -3.98
CA PHE A 489 -11.05 -21.90 -4.77
C PHE A 489 -10.42 -22.92 -5.71
N ILE A 490 -9.28 -22.60 -6.32
CA ILE A 490 -8.68 -23.48 -7.34
C ILE A 490 -7.85 -24.55 -6.64
N LEU A 491 -6.88 -24.15 -5.80
CA LEU A 491 -5.98 -25.10 -5.14
C LEU A 491 -6.72 -26.03 -4.16
N GLU A 492 -7.73 -25.53 -3.44
CA GLU A 492 -8.53 -26.33 -2.51
C GLU A 492 -9.27 -27.48 -3.25
N GLN A 493 -9.91 -27.17 -4.39
CA GLN A 493 -10.62 -28.18 -5.18
C GLN A 493 -9.67 -29.16 -5.88
N GLU A 494 -8.47 -28.70 -6.27
CA GLU A 494 -7.40 -29.57 -6.79
C GLU A 494 -6.92 -30.57 -5.73
N GLU A 495 -6.85 -30.16 -4.45
CA GLU A 495 -6.49 -31.05 -3.35
C GLU A 495 -7.57 -32.11 -3.10
N TYR A 496 -8.86 -31.75 -3.12
CA TYR A 496 -9.95 -32.76 -3.04
C TYR A 496 -9.86 -33.81 -4.13
N LYS A 497 -9.55 -33.39 -5.37
CA LYS A 497 -9.34 -34.31 -6.49
C LYS A 497 -8.10 -35.17 -6.30
N ARG A 498 -7.02 -34.64 -5.72
CA ARG A 498 -5.78 -35.36 -5.46
C ARG A 498 -5.96 -36.43 -4.37
N GLU A 499 -6.70 -36.11 -3.32
CA GLU A 499 -7.06 -37.03 -2.23
C GLU A 499 -8.14 -38.04 -2.63
N GLY A 500 -8.72 -37.91 -3.84
CA GLY A 500 -9.73 -38.82 -4.35
C GLY A 500 -11.09 -38.68 -3.65
N ILE A 501 -11.38 -37.50 -3.09
CA ILE A 501 -12.67 -37.20 -2.47
C ILE A 501 -13.71 -36.99 -3.58
N GLU A 502 -14.91 -37.55 -3.41
CA GLU A 502 -16.03 -37.31 -4.32
C GLU A 502 -16.41 -35.82 -4.28
N TRP A 503 -15.99 -35.09 -5.32
CA TRP A 503 -16.16 -33.65 -5.41
C TRP A 503 -16.56 -33.24 -6.83
N ASN A 504 -17.61 -32.42 -6.93
CA ASN A 504 -18.00 -31.79 -8.17
C ASN A 504 -17.42 -30.39 -8.21
N PHE A 505 -16.64 -30.09 -9.25
CA PHE A 505 -16.01 -28.78 -9.39
C PHE A 505 -17.07 -27.66 -9.41
N ILE A 506 -16.88 -26.67 -8.54
CA ILE A 506 -17.72 -25.49 -8.45
C ILE A 506 -16.96 -24.32 -9.09
N ASP A 507 -17.54 -23.76 -10.14
CA ASP A 507 -17.06 -22.51 -10.73
C ASP A 507 -17.65 -21.32 -9.99
N PHE A 508 -16.78 -20.55 -9.33
CA PHE A 508 -17.17 -19.34 -8.61
C PHE A 508 -17.22 -18.10 -9.51
N GLY A 509 -16.76 -18.17 -10.76
CA GLY A 509 -16.77 -17.04 -11.71
C GLY A 509 -15.85 -15.87 -11.33
N LEU A 510 -14.92 -16.09 -10.40
CA LEU A 510 -14.04 -15.05 -9.81
C LEU A 510 -12.68 -14.94 -10.53
N ASP A 511 -12.62 -15.20 -11.83
CA ASP A 511 -11.36 -15.13 -12.55
C ASP A 511 -11.04 -13.68 -12.99
N LEU A 512 -9.99 -13.12 -12.40
CA LEU A 512 -9.46 -11.80 -12.72
C LEU A 512 -8.33 -11.86 -13.76
N LEU A 513 -7.94 -13.07 -14.20
CA LEU A 513 -6.89 -13.27 -15.19
C LEU A 513 -7.09 -12.44 -16.47
N PRO A 514 -8.31 -12.26 -17.04
CA PRO A 514 -8.49 -11.40 -18.21
C PRO A 514 -8.10 -9.93 -17.96
N CYS A 515 -8.34 -9.41 -16.75
CA CYS A 515 -7.95 -8.04 -16.38
C CYS A 515 -6.42 -7.93 -16.22
N ILE A 516 -5.82 -8.94 -15.60
CA ILE A 516 -4.37 -9.03 -15.41
C ILE A 516 -3.65 -9.11 -16.77
N GLU A 517 -4.08 -10.02 -17.65
CA GLU A 517 -3.48 -10.19 -18.98
C GLU A 517 -3.58 -8.92 -19.83
N LEU A 518 -4.71 -8.19 -19.74
CA LEU A 518 -4.87 -6.90 -20.41
C LEU A 518 -3.76 -5.91 -20.00
N ILE A 519 -3.30 -5.95 -18.76
CA ILE A 519 -2.28 -5.01 -18.26
C ILE A 519 -0.87 -5.52 -18.56
N GLU A 520 -0.59 -6.80 -18.28
CA GLU A 520 0.79 -7.29 -18.19
C GLU A 520 1.29 -8.07 -19.40
N ARG A 521 0.39 -8.68 -20.18
CA ARG A 521 0.76 -9.76 -21.12
C ARG A 521 1.81 -9.23 -22.10
N PRO A 522 2.99 -9.88 -22.22
CA PRO A 522 4.06 -9.31 -23.02
C PRO A 522 3.76 -9.37 -24.52
N ASN A 523 3.16 -10.47 -24.99
CA ASN A 523 2.88 -10.73 -26.40
C ASN A 523 1.53 -11.45 -26.57
N ASN A 524 0.91 -11.27 -27.75
CA ASN A 524 -0.23 -12.05 -28.26
C ASN A 524 -1.50 -12.11 -27.37
N PRO A 525 -2.34 -11.06 -27.36
CA PRO A 525 -2.04 -9.67 -27.70
C PRO A 525 -1.20 -9.00 -26.59
N PRO A 526 -0.34 -8.02 -26.92
CA PRO A 526 0.41 -7.27 -25.91
C PRO A 526 -0.55 -6.47 -25.03
N GLY A 527 -0.28 -6.42 -23.73
CA GLY A 527 -1.05 -5.65 -22.76
C GLY A 527 -0.62 -4.18 -22.67
N ILE A 528 -1.29 -3.42 -21.81
CA ILE A 528 -1.09 -1.98 -21.63
C ILE A 528 0.37 -1.63 -21.35
N LEU A 529 1.03 -2.36 -20.43
CA LEU A 529 2.43 -2.11 -20.08
C LEU A 529 3.40 -2.45 -21.21
N ALA A 530 3.09 -3.47 -22.03
CA ALA A 530 3.92 -3.85 -23.17
C ALA A 530 3.84 -2.82 -24.29
N LEU A 531 2.64 -2.33 -24.59
CA LEU A 531 2.43 -1.27 -25.57
C LEU A 531 3.08 0.05 -25.12
N LEU A 532 3.03 0.36 -23.82
CA LEU A 532 3.69 1.54 -23.27
C LEU A 532 5.21 1.45 -23.43
N ASP A 533 5.81 0.31 -23.09
CA ASP A 533 7.25 0.10 -23.26
C ASP A 533 7.70 0.24 -24.71
N GLU A 534 6.94 -0.31 -25.66
CA GLU A 534 7.27 -0.25 -27.08
C GLU A 534 7.19 1.20 -27.61
N GLU A 535 6.13 1.93 -27.27
CA GLU A 535 5.94 3.32 -27.70
C GLU A 535 7.00 4.26 -27.09
N CYS A 536 7.47 3.97 -25.88
CA CYS A 536 8.55 4.73 -25.23
C CYS A 536 9.86 4.77 -26.05
N TRP A 537 10.08 3.80 -26.93
CA TRP A 537 11.30 3.69 -27.74
C TRP A 537 11.17 4.38 -29.11
N PHE A 538 9.96 4.79 -29.50
CA PHE A 538 9.71 5.36 -30.81
C PHE A 538 9.86 6.90 -30.77
N PRO A 539 10.83 7.51 -31.49
CA PRO A 539 11.16 8.94 -31.33
C PRO A 539 10.05 9.93 -31.65
N LYS A 540 9.01 9.51 -32.39
CA LYS A 540 7.84 10.33 -32.75
C LYS A 540 6.56 9.94 -32.01
N ALA A 541 6.64 8.97 -31.08
CA ALA A 541 5.50 8.60 -30.28
C ALA A 541 5.13 9.74 -29.32
N THR A 542 3.83 9.80 -29.02
CA THR A 542 3.23 10.74 -28.08
C THR A 542 2.26 9.96 -27.21
N ASP A 543 1.89 10.50 -26.04
CA ASP A 543 0.88 9.83 -25.20
C ASP A 543 -0.45 9.60 -25.95
N VAL A 544 -0.77 10.46 -26.93
CA VAL A 544 -1.92 10.29 -27.83
C VAL A 544 -1.74 9.09 -28.75
N SER A 545 -0.57 8.93 -29.38
CA SER A 545 -0.32 7.77 -30.26
C SER A 545 -0.35 6.46 -29.48
N PHE A 546 0.13 6.48 -28.23
CA PHE A 546 0.02 5.35 -27.32
C PHE A 546 -1.44 4.96 -27.06
N VAL A 547 -2.32 5.91 -26.70
CA VAL A 547 -3.74 5.61 -26.46
C VAL A 547 -4.45 5.15 -27.73
N ASP A 548 -4.16 5.75 -28.89
CA ASP A 548 -4.72 5.30 -30.16
C ASP A 548 -4.33 3.84 -30.48
N LYS A 549 -3.06 3.46 -30.22
CA LYS A 549 -2.58 2.07 -30.36
C LYS A 549 -3.24 1.13 -29.36
N LEU A 550 -3.45 1.58 -28.12
CA LEU A 550 -4.14 0.84 -27.06
C LEU A 550 -5.58 0.52 -27.45
N LEU A 551 -6.31 1.54 -27.92
CA LEU A 551 -7.69 1.42 -28.38
C LEU A 551 -7.77 0.43 -29.55
N ASN A 552 -6.92 0.57 -30.58
CA ASN A 552 -6.92 -0.31 -31.73
C ASN A 552 -6.60 -1.78 -31.37
N THR A 553 -5.73 -2.01 -30.39
CA THR A 553 -5.33 -3.36 -29.98
C THR A 553 -6.41 -4.04 -29.13
N HIS A 554 -7.09 -3.30 -28.25
CA HIS A 554 -8.01 -3.86 -27.24
C HIS A 554 -9.50 -3.51 -27.45
N THR A 555 -9.90 -3.03 -28.63
CA THR A 555 -11.30 -2.59 -28.90
C THR A 555 -12.37 -3.63 -28.51
N GLY A 556 -12.09 -4.93 -28.64
CA GLY A 556 -13.01 -6.02 -28.30
C GLY A 556 -12.79 -6.69 -26.94
N HIS A 557 -11.88 -6.18 -26.10
CA HIS A 557 -11.52 -6.85 -24.84
C HIS A 557 -12.55 -6.56 -23.75
N VAL A 558 -13.06 -7.60 -23.08
CA VAL A 558 -14.18 -7.49 -22.11
C VAL A 558 -13.88 -6.61 -20.89
N LYS A 559 -12.60 -6.45 -20.54
CA LYS A 559 -12.15 -5.60 -19.43
C LYS A 559 -11.65 -4.21 -19.85
N PHE A 560 -11.76 -3.86 -21.13
CA PHE A 560 -11.27 -2.59 -21.66
C PHE A 560 -12.39 -1.82 -22.33
N SER A 561 -12.46 -0.51 -22.13
CA SER A 561 -13.41 0.33 -22.85
C SER A 561 -12.91 1.75 -23.06
N LYS A 562 -13.58 2.49 -23.95
CA LYS A 562 -13.36 3.93 -24.13
C LYS A 562 -14.33 4.72 -23.24
N PRO A 563 -13.87 5.73 -22.50
CA PRO A 563 -14.76 6.58 -21.70
C PRO A 563 -15.83 7.23 -22.58
N LYS A 564 -17.11 7.08 -22.21
CA LYS A 564 -18.25 7.65 -22.96
C LYS A 564 -18.43 9.16 -22.72
N GLN A 565 -17.97 9.66 -21.58
CA GLN A 565 -18.25 11.02 -21.08
C GLN A 565 -17.14 12.03 -21.36
N HIS A 566 -15.92 11.58 -21.63
CA HIS A 566 -14.78 12.46 -21.87
C HIS A 566 -14.42 12.52 -23.35
N LYS A 567 -14.28 13.74 -23.88
CA LYS A 567 -13.85 13.99 -25.27
C LYS A 567 -12.33 13.91 -25.45
N ASP A 568 -11.57 13.79 -24.36
CA ASP A 568 -10.11 13.78 -24.43
C ASP A 568 -9.57 12.49 -25.02
N LYS A 569 -8.67 12.63 -25.98
CA LYS A 569 -8.04 11.51 -26.69
C LYS A 569 -7.04 10.72 -25.84
N LEU A 570 -6.76 11.16 -24.62
CA LEU A 570 -5.74 10.59 -23.73
C LEU A 570 -6.30 9.63 -22.68
N MET A 571 -7.62 9.41 -22.64
CA MET A 571 -8.23 8.59 -21.61
C MET A 571 -8.70 7.22 -22.12
N PHE A 572 -8.54 6.22 -21.26
CA PHE A 572 -9.05 4.86 -21.48
C PHE A 572 -9.59 4.28 -20.16
N THR A 573 -10.41 3.24 -20.26
CA THR A 573 -11.05 2.61 -19.10
C THR A 573 -10.59 1.17 -18.94
N VAL A 574 -10.32 0.77 -17.69
CA VAL A 574 -10.14 -0.64 -17.30
C VAL A 574 -11.21 -1.06 -16.29
N MET A 575 -11.77 -2.25 -16.48
CA MET A 575 -12.79 -2.85 -15.61
C MET A 575 -12.11 -3.77 -14.57
N HIS A 576 -11.69 -3.19 -13.46
CA HIS A 576 -11.08 -3.91 -12.33
C HIS A 576 -12.11 -4.68 -11.50
N TYR A 577 -11.66 -5.58 -10.63
CA TYR A 577 -12.54 -6.28 -9.68
C TYR A 577 -13.31 -5.31 -8.75
N ALA A 578 -12.65 -4.21 -8.35
CA ALA A 578 -13.22 -3.19 -7.46
C ALA A 578 -14.08 -2.14 -8.20
N GLY A 579 -14.14 -2.20 -9.53
CA GLY A 579 -14.96 -1.30 -10.33
C GLY A 579 -14.28 -0.76 -11.58
N LYS A 580 -15.00 0.12 -12.27
CA LYS A 580 -14.53 0.80 -13.48
C LYS A 580 -13.58 1.95 -13.10
N VAL A 581 -12.41 2.02 -13.73
CA VAL A 581 -11.45 3.12 -13.54
C VAL A 581 -11.10 3.76 -14.89
N ASP A 582 -11.22 5.09 -14.95
CA ASP A 582 -10.83 5.89 -16.11
C ASP A 582 -9.43 6.46 -15.86
N TYR A 583 -8.47 6.08 -16.72
CA TYR A 583 -7.06 6.46 -16.63
C TYR A 583 -6.70 7.54 -17.65
N ASN A 584 -5.91 8.51 -17.21
CA ASN A 584 -5.36 9.59 -18.04
C ASN A 584 -3.90 9.27 -18.40
N ALA A 585 -3.66 9.00 -19.70
CA ALA A 585 -2.35 8.61 -20.21
C ALA A 585 -1.34 9.78 -20.35
N ALA A 586 -1.70 11.00 -19.94
CA ALA A 586 -0.83 12.16 -20.07
C ALA A 586 0.54 11.95 -19.38
N SER A 587 1.62 12.21 -20.10
CA SER A 587 3.01 12.03 -19.68
C SER A 587 3.41 10.59 -19.32
N TRP A 588 2.65 9.56 -19.72
CA TRP A 588 2.98 8.16 -19.38
C TRP A 588 4.28 7.70 -20.05
N LEU A 589 4.53 8.08 -21.30
CA LEU A 589 5.78 7.72 -21.98
C LEU A 589 6.99 8.26 -21.20
N THR A 590 6.89 9.50 -20.75
CA THR A 590 7.91 10.17 -19.97
C THR A 590 8.08 9.54 -18.57
N LYS A 591 6.96 9.24 -17.89
CA LYS A 591 6.97 8.59 -16.57
C LYS A 591 7.56 7.19 -16.60
N ASN A 592 7.29 6.42 -17.66
CA ASN A 592 7.81 5.06 -17.81
C ASN A 592 9.30 5.04 -18.15
N MET A 593 9.78 6.00 -18.95
CA MET A 593 11.19 6.14 -19.30
C MET A 593 12.06 6.66 -18.15
N ASP A 594 11.51 7.57 -17.33
CA ASP A 594 12.19 8.26 -16.22
C ASP A 594 13.68 8.58 -16.47
N PRO A 595 14.05 9.20 -17.62
CA PRO A 595 15.45 9.27 -18.03
C PRO A 595 16.22 10.22 -17.10
N LEU A 596 17.26 9.69 -16.47
CA LEU A 596 18.16 10.46 -15.62
C LEU A 596 19.35 10.99 -16.43
N ASN A 597 19.86 12.16 -16.06
CA ASN A 597 21.01 12.74 -16.71
C ASN A 597 22.32 12.16 -16.16
N ASP A 598 22.93 11.25 -16.92
CA ASP A 598 24.18 10.56 -16.57
C ASP A 598 25.32 11.52 -16.18
N ASN A 599 25.36 12.74 -16.75
CA ASN A 599 26.43 13.70 -16.44
C ASN A 599 26.29 14.21 -15.00
N VAL A 600 25.05 14.43 -14.54
CA VAL A 600 24.78 14.85 -13.16
C VAL A 600 24.97 13.69 -12.20
N THR A 601 24.58 12.48 -12.60
CA THR A 601 24.82 11.26 -11.83
C THR A 601 26.31 11.02 -11.61
N ALA A 602 27.13 11.16 -12.66
CA ALA A 602 28.59 11.06 -12.55
C ALA A 602 29.17 12.14 -11.63
N LEU A 603 28.65 13.37 -11.70
CA LEU A 603 29.07 14.47 -10.83
C LEU A 603 28.79 14.16 -9.35
N LEU A 604 27.61 13.62 -9.04
CA LEU A 604 27.22 13.22 -7.69
C LEU A 604 28.06 12.06 -7.15
N ASN A 605 28.47 11.12 -8.00
CA ASN A 605 29.39 10.04 -7.65
C ASN A 605 30.80 10.58 -7.28
N THR A 606 31.17 11.77 -7.76
CA THR A 606 32.42 12.47 -7.42
C THR A 606 32.25 13.59 -6.40
N SER A 607 31.10 13.66 -5.72
CA SER A 607 30.81 14.66 -4.68
C SER A 607 31.87 14.67 -3.57
N SER A 608 32.10 15.80 -2.92
CA SER A 608 32.95 15.86 -1.72
C SER A 608 32.31 15.20 -0.48
N SER A 609 31.03 14.84 -0.54
CA SER A 609 30.30 14.17 0.54
C SER A 609 30.33 12.66 0.35
N ASN A 610 30.96 11.94 1.28
CA ASN A 610 31.00 10.47 1.25
C ASN A 610 29.60 9.84 1.24
N PHE A 611 28.65 10.43 1.95
CA PHE A 611 27.26 9.95 1.96
C PHE A 611 26.60 10.03 0.58
N ILE A 612 26.82 11.13 -0.14
CA ILE A 612 26.29 11.29 -1.50
C ILE A 612 27.00 10.31 -2.45
N GLN A 613 28.31 10.14 -2.32
CA GLN A 613 29.02 9.13 -3.11
C GLN A 613 28.43 7.73 -2.88
N ASP A 614 28.24 7.31 -1.63
CA ASP A 614 27.66 6.00 -1.32
C ASP A 614 26.22 5.86 -1.83
N LEU A 615 25.42 6.93 -1.78
CA LEU A 615 24.06 6.96 -2.35
C LEU A 615 24.06 6.79 -3.88
N TRP A 616 25.14 7.21 -4.54
CA TRP A 616 25.29 7.22 -6.00
C TRP A 616 26.27 6.17 -6.56
N LYS A 617 26.89 5.35 -5.70
CA LYS A 617 27.94 4.38 -6.01
C LYS A 617 27.55 3.31 -7.01
N ASP A 618 26.29 2.86 -6.98
CA ASP A 618 25.76 1.84 -7.90
C ASP A 618 25.38 2.39 -9.29
N GLY A 619 25.94 3.54 -9.69
CA GLY A 619 25.66 4.21 -10.96
C GLY A 619 25.85 3.32 -12.21
N ASP A 620 26.67 2.26 -12.12
CA ASP A 620 26.98 1.36 -13.24
C ASP A 620 25.97 0.21 -13.44
N THR A 621 25.06 -0.05 -12.49
CA THR A 621 24.02 -1.10 -12.65
C THR A 621 22.75 -0.61 -13.35
N TRP A 622 22.68 0.67 -13.71
CA TRP A 622 21.55 1.25 -14.44
C TRP A 622 21.76 1.13 -15.95
N THR A 623 21.97 -0.09 -16.45
CA THR A 623 21.64 -0.37 -17.85
C THR A 623 20.13 -0.23 -17.99
N TRP A 624 19.66 0.81 -18.70
CA TRP A 624 18.33 0.98 -19.28
C TRP A 624 17.38 -0.22 -19.04
N THR A 625 16.76 -0.25 -17.86
CA THR A 625 15.63 -1.14 -17.58
C THR A 625 14.45 -0.25 -17.25
N PRO A 626 13.34 -0.32 -18.02
CA PRO A 626 12.20 0.54 -17.81
C PRO A 626 11.69 0.36 -16.37
N THR A 627 11.72 1.45 -15.62
CA THR A 627 11.79 1.47 -14.15
C THR A 627 10.52 1.02 -13.44
N CYS A 628 9.38 0.99 -14.14
CA CYS A 628 8.15 0.39 -13.63
C CYS A 628 7.89 -1.00 -14.24
N THR A 629 8.06 -1.19 -15.54
CA THR A 629 7.73 -2.48 -16.17
C THR A 629 8.76 -3.57 -15.91
N ALA A 630 10.04 -3.28 -15.72
CA ALA A 630 11.03 -4.30 -15.35
C ALA A 630 10.98 -4.65 -13.85
N SER A 631 10.69 -3.71 -12.96
CA SER A 631 10.52 -3.98 -11.52
C SER A 631 9.20 -4.70 -11.24
N VAL A 632 8.12 -4.36 -11.95
CA VAL A 632 6.85 -5.08 -11.94
C VAL A 632 6.97 -6.43 -12.67
N ARG A 633 7.55 -6.51 -13.88
CA ARG A 633 7.70 -7.78 -14.62
C ARG A 633 8.72 -8.73 -13.98
N VAL A 634 9.95 -8.30 -13.68
CA VAL A 634 11.02 -9.20 -13.17
C VAL A 634 10.73 -9.68 -11.76
N ARG A 635 9.97 -8.92 -10.94
CA ARG A 635 9.67 -9.32 -9.55
C ARG A 635 8.25 -9.81 -9.29
N CYS A 636 7.23 -9.46 -10.09
CA CYS A 636 5.95 -10.19 -10.09
C CYS A 636 6.01 -11.50 -10.87
N SER A 637 6.98 -11.70 -11.77
CA SER A 637 7.23 -13.04 -12.33
C SER A 637 8.01 -13.94 -11.37
N SER A 638 8.82 -13.37 -10.46
CA SER A 638 9.56 -14.14 -9.44
C SER A 638 8.75 -14.50 -8.19
N GLY A 639 7.41 -14.44 -8.26
CA GLY A 639 6.47 -15.03 -7.29
C GLY A 639 5.05 -14.93 -7.89
N PRO A 640 4.32 -16.05 -8.13
CA PRO A 640 4.18 -17.24 -7.29
C PRO A 640 4.95 -18.49 -7.77
N GLU A 641 5.74 -18.41 -8.85
CA GLU A 641 6.49 -19.60 -9.32
C GLU A 641 7.63 -20.01 -8.38
N SER A 642 8.17 -19.06 -7.58
CA SER A 642 9.13 -19.38 -6.51
C SER A 642 8.49 -20.12 -5.33
N TRP A 643 7.21 -19.86 -5.03
CA TRP A 643 6.41 -20.56 -4.01
C TRP A 643 6.10 -22.01 -4.42
N LEU A 644 5.87 -22.25 -5.71
CA LEU A 644 5.63 -23.61 -6.25
C LEU A 644 6.93 -24.44 -6.42
N SER A 645 8.09 -23.80 -6.50
CA SER A 645 9.37 -24.51 -6.75
C SER A 645 9.90 -25.29 -5.54
N TRP A 646 9.41 -25.02 -4.33
CA TRP A 646 9.86 -25.70 -3.10
C TRP A 646 9.12 -27.02 -2.82
N ARG A 647 7.95 -27.28 -3.42
CA ARG A 647 7.23 -28.56 -3.27
C ARG A 647 7.83 -29.73 -4.05
N ARG A 648 8.81 -29.50 -4.95
CA ARG A 648 9.37 -30.54 -5.85
C ARG A 648 10.73 -31.13 -5.44
N ARG A 649 11.33 -30.72 -4.31
CA ARG A 649 12.62 -31.29 -3.83
C ARG A 649 12.46 -32.12 -2.55
N GLY A 650 11.49 -33.04 -2.55
CA GLY A 650 11.19 -33.90 -1.41
C GLY A 650 10.96 -35.36 -1.75
N THR A 651 11.51 -35.89 -2.85
CA THR A 651 11.56 -37.34 -3.14
C THR A 651 12.68 -37.63 -4.14
N SER A 652 13.92 -37.78 -3.64
CA SER A 652 15.01 -38.51 -4.32
C SER A 652 16.21 -38.64 -3.37
N ASN A 653 16.05 -39.47 -2.36
CA ASN A 653 16.95 -40.57 -1.97
C ASN A 653 16.52 -41.13 -0.62
#